data_AF-A0AAU4YP96-F1
#
_entry.id   AF-A0AAU4YP96-F1
#
_cell.length_a   1.000
_cell.length_b   1.000
_cell.length_c   1.000
_cell.angle_alpha   90.00
_cell.angle_beta   90.00
_cell.angle_gamma   90.00
#
_symmetry.space_group_name_H-M   'P 1'
#
loop_
_entity.id
_entity.type
_entity.pdbx_description
1 polymer ?
#
loop_
_entity_poly.entity_id
_entity_poly.type
_entity_poly.pdbx_seq_one_letter_code
_entity_poly.pdbx_strand_id
1 'polypeptide(L)'
;MDVRVDVGREFWRGVVGGGGFASVPRWVSAPAVVAGVGECEVRVPGGVVSGLRGVAGEVGVGVGSLVLAVHGRVLGVLSGEDEVVTGYVSARGGVVPCRLSGRAGSWRELVGGAVRVESGLWAHRDVPVGVVVQELGLSGPLFEVEFDPAGTAATTTVTPGITGGAGGSGGVGGLVEGSVLRVGVVEDGRGLVVRLWFRTVVMDAEAAERVAGYYVAGLGQLAAGVDSVPGSLVSGGELAFQVQGLAGRRREVPGVRVHELFEGWVRQRPGAVAAVCGGRRVSYGELNARANRLARALVARGVGREGVVAVVMERNLDWLAAVLAVFKAGGVYLPVEPHFPAGRIAATLGRAGCGVVLSEAGSTGSLDEALGSLGGVERLLVDDAWAEEHAGHDLDLPVDADQLAYIYFTSGSTGEPKGAMCEHAGLVNHLFAKIDDLGIGEDSVVAQVAPQCFDISLWQLVSALMVGGRTLLVEQDAVLDVGRFLDTVSAGGVTVLQVVPSYLEALLAGLEQQPQALERLRCVSVTGEALKRELAERWFTARPGVALVNAYGLTETCDDTNHEVMHTVPERVLLGPPVSNVHVYVVDDDLMPVPLGAPGEIVFSGVCVGRGYVNDPERTARAFVPDPHRAGERLYRSGDRGRWHPSGKLEFLGRRDTQVKIRGFRIEIGEIENTLLRVPGVRDGAVVVTDTGAGQQLAAFYTAPTPLDSRILQEHLAATLPAYMVPPVFHWQQALPLTPNGKTDKKTLTHLATHTGNGTDPAAERKAPATATEQRLAAAWANVLGIEQDQIGRQDHFFDRGGTSLSAVKLAIALDRQITLKDVTRHPVLADLATQLDGGSPQHTQPKADTALLEPLSQSPSASYDAQAGALVCFPYAGGNAVNFQPMARSLAPGGPAVHAVELPGHDVAAAREPFAPLDQVVEQVVAEIIRLGLTRVSLWGHSSGAAPALETARRLQERGVDVQRVFLAAQLLGDAAGRRAAVAELTQRTSAEIAAGLSTDSGYTELGELDAERAEHIGAAYRHDCVSAHRYFADALESPPAVKLSAPVTVVVAADDPFTAESAHRYRDWQSLAEHVDLYELTDGGHYFLRTRPAEAAHAVLRAAVLPASS
;
A
#
# COMPACT_ATOMS: atom_id res chain seq x y z
N MET A 1 36.77 52.18 -2.64
CA MET A 1 36.99 50.72 -2.49
C MET A 1 35.66 49.98 -2.51
N ASP A 2 34.60 50.51 -1.90
CA ASP A 2 33.28 49.86 -1.80
C ASP A 2 32.62 49.49 -3.13
N VAL A 3 32.72 50.32 -4.18
CA VAL A 3 32.11 50.04 -5.51
C VAL A 3 32.79 48.85 -6.23
N ARG A 4 34.09 48.58 -5.98
CA ARG A 4 34.77 47.41 -6.58
C ARG A 4 34.45 46.10 -5.85
N VAL A 5 34.10 46.18 -4.57
CA VAL A 5 33.70 45.02 -3.76
C VAL A 5 32.27 44.60 -4.12
N ASP A 6 31.36 45.55 -4.36
CA ASP A 6 29.97 45.26 -4.72
C ASP A 6 29.82 44.61 -6.12
N VAL A 7 30.60 45.08 -7.11
CA VAL A 7 30.60 44.52 -8.48
C VAL A 7 31.18 43.08 -8.51
N GLY A 8 32.17 42.78 -7.68
CA GLY A 8 32.71 41.42 -7.55
C GLY A 8 31.70 40.45 -6.92
N ARG A 9 30.96 40.92 -5.91
CA ARG A 9 29.94 40.12 -5.22
C ARG A 9 28.77 39.75 -6.14
N GLU A 10 28.27 40.69 -6.95
CA GLU A 10 27.16 40.43 -7.88
C GLU A 10 27.56 39.45 -8.99
N PHE A 11 28.77 39.59 -9.55
CA PHE A 11 29.31 38.64 -10.52
C PHE A 11 29.35 37.22 -9.96
N TRP A 12 29.96 37.02 -8.77
CA TRP A 12 30.07 35.70 -8.17
C TRP A 12 28.72 35.11 -7.77
N ARG A 13 27.73 35.92 -7.35
CA ARG A 13 26.35 35.46 -7.16
C ARG A 13 25.74 34.93 -8.46
N GLY A 14 25.98 35.59 -9.59
CA GLY A 14 25.49 35.11 -10.89
C GLY A 14 26.12 33.78 -11.32
N VAL A 15 27.42 33.61 -11.05
CA VAL A 15 28.15 32.37 -11.35
C VAL A 15 27.65 31.20 -10.50
N VAL A 16 27.56 31.39 -9.18
CA VAL A 16 27.20 30.31 -8.24
C VAL A 16 25.69 30.08 -8.15
N GLY A 17 24.88 31.13 -8.24
CA GLY A 17 23.43 31.07 -8.02
C GLY A 17 22.62 30.48 -9.17
N GLY A 18 23.22 30.28 -10.35
CA GLY A 18 22.50 29.78 -11.52
C GLY A 18 23.01 28.47 -12.13
N GLY A 19 24.10 27.89 -11.61
CA GLY A 19 24.62 26.59 -12.07
C GLY A 19 24.39 25.49 -11.04
N GLY A 20 24.22 24.26 -11.49
CA GLY A 20 24.15 23.07 -10.64
C GLY A 20 25.54 22.69 -10.10
N PHE A 21 25.56 22.10 -8.91
CA PHE A 21 26.78 21.53 -8.35
C PHE A 21 27.10 20.21 -9.07
N ALA A 22 28.18 20.18 -9.85
CA ALA A 22 28.55 19.01 -10.63
C ALA A 22 29.35 18.01 -9.77
N SER A 23 28.65 17.01 -9.23
CA SER A 23 29.29 15.87 -8.59
C SER A 23 29.68 14.83 -9.63
N VAL A 24 30.92 14.35 -9.58
CA VAL A 24 31.37 13.22 -10.40
C VAL A 24 31.03 11.90 -9.71
N PRO A 25 30.73 10.84 -10.48
CA PRO A 25 30.46 9.54 -9.88
C PRO A 25 31.62 9.05 -9.01
N ARG A 26 31.28 8.36 -7.93
CA ARG A 26 32.25 7.71 -7.05
C ARG A 26 32.47 6.29 -7.56
N TRP A 27 33.65 6.01 -8.11
CA TRP A 27 34.02 4.73 -8.70
C TRP A 27 35.15 4.07 -7.94
N VAL A 28 34.86 3.63 -6.71
CA VAL A 28 35.80 2.85 -5.92
C VAL A 28 35.29 1.42 -5.82
N SER A 29 36.08 0.51 -6.38
CA SER A 29 35.71 -0.91 -6.50
C SER A 29 36.10 -1.74 -5.26
N ALA A 30 36.97 -1.22 -4.37
CA ALA A 30 37.49 -1.93 -3.20
C ALA A 30 37.48 -1.08 -1.91
N PRO A 31 37.12 -1.63 -0.73
CA PRO A 31 37.00 -0.87 0.53
C PRO A 31 38.33 -0.37 1.12
N ALA A 32 39.48 -0.81 0.61
CA ALA A 32 40.80 -0.62 1.22
C ALA A 32 41.74 0.26 0.37
N VAL A 33 41.25 1.38 -0.16
CA VAL A 33 42.10 2.32 -0.90
C VAL A 33 42.77 3.31 0.06
N VAL A 34 44.10 3.36 0.05
CA VAL A 34 44.87 4.35 0.83
C VAL A 34 44.56 5.74 0.28
N ALA A 35 44.21 6.67 1.17
CA ALA A 35 43.91 8.05 0.81
C ALA A 35 45.15 8.73 0.19
N GLY A 36 45.01 9.15 -1.06
CA GLY A 36 46.06 9.83 -1.82
C GLY A 36 45.52 10.48 -3.09
N VAL A 37 46.44 10.94 -3.94
CA VAL A 37 46.13 11.50 -5.26
C VAL A 37 46.78 10.60 -6.31
N GLY A 38 45.95 10.02 -7.19
CA GLY A 38 46.38 9.29 -8.37
C GLY A 38 46.48 10.21 -9.59
N GLU A 39 47.20 9.75 -10.60
CA GLU A 39 47.35 10.44 -11.88
C GLU A 39 47.04 9.47 -13.04
N CYS A 40 46.36 9.97 -14.07
CA CYS A 40 46.03 9.23 -15.29
C CYS A 40 46.30 10.14 -16.51
N GLU A 41 46.90 9.57 -17.56
CA GLU A 41 47.16 10.27 -18.82
C GLU A 41 46.62 9.48 -20.01
N VAL A 42 45.85 10.15 -20.88
CA VAL A 42 45.37 9.58 -22.13
C VAL A 42 45.71 10.51 -23.29
N ARG A 43 46.39 9.97 -24.30
CA ARG A 43 46.79 10.71 -25.49
C ARG A 43 45.62 10.88 -26.46
N VAL A 44 45.44 12.10 -26.94
CA VAL A 44 44.46 12.39 -27.98
C VAL A 44 44.99 11.95 -29.35
N PRO A 45 44.21 11.23 -30.17
CA PRO A 45 44.65 10.80 -31.49
C PRO A 45 45.08 11.96 -32.38
N GLY A 46 46.18 11.82 -33.12
CA GLY A 46 46.76 12.91 -33.92
C GLY A 46 45.82 13.51 -34.99
N GLY A 47 44.91 12.69 -35.53
CA GLY A 47 43.86 13.16 -36.43
C GLY A 47 42.87 14.12 -35.74
N VAL A 48 42.49 13.83 -34.50
CA VAL A 48 41.61 14.70 -33.68
C VAL A 48 42.33 16.00 -33.36
N VAL A 49 43.61 15.96 -32.98
CA VAL A 49 44.41 17.18 -32.72
C VAL A 49 44.45 18.09 -33.96
N SER A 50 44.62 17.51 -35.14
CA SER A 50 44.64 18.26 -36.40
C SER A 50 43.27 18.91 -36.69
N GLY A 51 42.17 18.18 -36.47
CA GLY A 51 40.81 18.70 -36.61
C GLY A 51 40.50 19.82 -35.61
N LEU A 52 40.89 19.66 -34.33
CA LEU A 52 40.73 20.70 -33.30
C LEU A 52 41.44 22.00 -33.68
N ARG A 53 42.66 21.93 -34.24
CA ARG A 53 43.37 23.12 -34.72
C ARG A 53 42.66 23.78 -35.91
N GLY A 54 42.05 22.98 -36.78
CA GLY A 54 41.19 23.46 -37.86
C GLY A 54 39.98 24.24 -37.33
N VAL A 55 39.23 23.64 -36.40
CA VAL A 55 38.07 24.26 -35.75
C VAL A 55 38.46 25.52 -34.96
N ALA A 56 39.58 25.48 -34.24
CA ALA A 56 40.11 26.64 -33.53
C ALA A 56 40.37 27.83 -34.48
N GLY A 57 40.94 27.55 -35.66
CA GLY A 57 41.14 28.53 -36.72
C GLY A 57 39.83 29.04 -37.33
N GLU A 58 38.86 28.16 -37.56
CA GLU A 58 37.54 28.50 -38.11
C GLU A 58 36.74 29.42 -37.17
N VAL A 59 36.71 29.12 -35.88
CA VAL A 59 35.96 29.86 -34.87
C VAL A 59 36.74 31.08 -34.35
N GLY A 60 38.06 31.11 -34.55
CA GLY A 60 38.94 32.20 -34.11
C GLY A 60 39.26 32.16 -32.61
N VAL A 61 39.39 30.97 -32.02
CA VAL A 61 39.62 30.77 -30.57
C VAL A 61 40.82 29.86 -30.32
N GLY A 62 41.34 29.85 -29.10
CA GLY A 62 42.40 28.92 -28.72
C GLY A 62 41.87 27.50 -28.50
N VAL A 63 42.77 26.50 -28.64
CA VAL A 63 42.44 25.09 -28.31
C VAL A 63 41.98 24.96 -26.86
N GLY A 64 42.49 25.78 -25.93
CA GLY A 64 42.05 25.81 -24.54
C GLY A 64 40.55 26.09 -24.37
N SER A 65 39.98 27.04 -25.13
CA SER A 65 38.54 27.35 -25.08
C SER A 65 37.69 26.22 -25.67
N LEU A 66 38.20 25.51 -26.68
CA LEU A 66 37.57 24.29 -27.21
C LEU A 66 37.53 23.18 -26.14
N VAL A 67 38.63 22.98 -25.43
CA VAL A 67 38.71 22.00 -24.34
C VAL A 67 37.79 22.40 -23.18
N LEU A 68 37.70 23.69 -22.84
CA LEU A 68 36.79 24.18 -21.81
C LEU A 68 35.32 23.89 -22.15
N ALA A 69 34.94 24.01 -23.42
CA ALA A 69 33.60 23.61 -23.88
C ALA A 69 33.35 22.11 -23.73
N VAL A 70 34.34 21.27 -24.09
CA VAL A 70 34.27 19.82 -23.86
C VAL A 70 34.21 19.50 -22.37
N HIS A 71 34.93 20.23 -21.52
CA HIS A 71 34.89 20.07 -20.06
C HIS A 71 33.49 20.33 -19.50
N GLY A 72 32.84 21.42 -19.91
CA GLY A 72 31.44 21.69 -19.57
C GLY A 72 30.50 20.55 -19.99
N ARG A 73 30.67 20.03 -21.22
CA ARG A 73 29.89 18.89 -21.74
C ARG A 73 30.11 17.60 -20.94
N VAL A 74 31.36 17.22 -20.67
CA VAL A 74 31.69 16.01 -19.90
C VAL A 74 31.10 16.09 -18.50
N LEU A 75 31.27 17.23 -17.82
CA LEU A 75 30.70 17.42 -16.48
C LEU A 75 29.18 17.36 -16.49
N GLY A 76 28.52 18.04 -17.43
CA GLY A 76 27.07 18.03 -17.54
C GLY A 76 26.50 16.62 -17.72
N VAL A 77 27.15 15.80 -18.55
CA VAL A 77 26.74 14.40 -18.74
C VAL A 77 27.03 13.55 -17.49
N LEU A 78 28.18 13.74 -16.82
CA LEU A 78 28.53 12.97 -15.61
C LEU A 78 27.62 13.29 -14.41
N SER A 79 27.19 14.55 -14.27
CA SER A 79 26.31 14.98 -13.19
C SER A 79 24.83 14.92 -13.54
N GLY A 80 24.48 14.84 -14.83
CA GLY A 80 23.11 14.96 -15.33
C GLY A 80 22.55 16.37 -15.23
N GLU A 81 23.41 17.40 -15.28
CA GLU A 81 23.04 18.82 -15.18
C GLU A 81 23.27 19.52 -16.52
N ASP A 82 22.35 20.41 -16.91
CA ASP A 82 22.52 21.23 -18.13
C ASP A 82 23.52 22.37 -17.92
N GLU A 83 23.68 22.85 -16.68
CA GLU A 83 24.57 23.94 -16.29
C GLU A 83 25.40 23.50 -15.09
N VAL A 84 26.72 23.55 -15.20
CA VAL A 84 27.65 23.00 -14.20
C VAL A 84 28.59 24.07 -13.65
N VAL A 85 28.88 23.97 -12.36
CA VAL A 85 29.94 24.76 -11.71
C VAL A 85 31.19 23.90 -11.52
N THR A 86 32.33 24.39 -12.01
CA THR A 86 33.66 23.78 -11.92
C THR A 86 34.67 24.81 -11.41
N GLY A 87 35.82 24.36 -10.91
CA GLY A 87 36.92 25.24 -10.51
C GLY A 87 37.85 25.52 -11.68
N TYR A 88 37.94 26.76 -12.14
CA TYR A 88 38.89 27.14 -13.19
C TYR A 88 40.24 27.55 -12.57
N VAL A 89 41.31 26.84 -12.93
CA VAL A 89 42.68 27.15 -12.50
C VAL A 89 43.21 28.31 -13.36
N SER A 90 43.39 29.46 -12.72
CA SER A 90 44.00 30.64 -13.32
C SER A 90 45.48 30.39 -13.66
N ALA A 91 45.99 31.03 -14.72
CA ALA A 91 47.42 31.02 -15.07
C ALA A 91 48.34 31.55 -13.95
N ARG A 92 47.78 32.19 -12.91
CA ARG A 92 48.51 32.65 -11.70
C ARG A 92 48.42 31.68 -10.52
N GLY A 93 47.79 30.52 -10.68
CA GLY A 93 47.71 29.44 -9.69
C GLY A 93 46.49 29.48 -8.75
N GLY A 94 45.64 30.50 -8.81
CA GLY A 94 44.38 30.56 -8.04
C GLY A 94 43.23 29.82 -8.71
N VAL A 95 42.34 29.19 -7.94
CA VAL A 95 41.13 28.53 -8.47
C VAL A 95 39.90 29.41 -8.21
N VAL A 96 39.11 29.61 -9.26
CA VAL A 96 37.87 30.40 -9.22
C VAL A 96 36.67 29.60 -9.72
N PRO A 97 35.45 29.81 -9.17
CA PRO A 97 34.25 29.17 -9.71
C PRO A 97 34.02 29.55 -11.18
N CYS A 98 33.65 28.58 -12.00
CA CYS A 98 33.40 28.73 -13.43
C CYS A 98 32.12 27.98 -13.76
N ARG A 99 31.15 28.70 -14.31
CA ARG A 99 29.88 28.13 -14.71
C ARG A 99 29.89 27.88 -16.21
N LEU A 100 29.58 26.65 -16.62
CA LEU A 100 29.58 26.22 -18.02
C LEU A 100 28.26 25.54 -18.36
N SER A 101 27.84 25.68 -19.61
CA SER A 101 26.75 24.89 -20.18
C SER A 101 27.27 23.51 -20.58
N GLY A 102 26.54 22.45 -20.23
CA GLY A 102 26.79 21.06 -20.61
C GLY A 102 25.90 20.56 -21.76
N ARG A 103 24.89 21.33 -22.17
CA ARG A 103 23.96 21.02 -23.27
C ARG A 103 23.72 22.24 -24.15
N ALA A 104 23.73 22.06 -25.47
CA ALA A 104 23.39 23.09 -26.45
C ALA A 104 22.98 22.44 -27.78
N GLY A 105 22.43 23.24 -28.70
CA GLY A 105 22.05 22.78 -30.04
C GLY A 105 23.23 22.50 -30.97
N SER A 106 24.42 22.99 -30.65
CA SER A 106 25.65 22.71 -31.39
C SER A 106 26.91 22.84 -30.52
N TRP A 107 28.01 22.25 -30.97
CA TRP A 107 29.32 22.52 -30.39
C TRP A 107 29.72 24.01 -30.47
N ARG A 108 29.29 24.73 -31.51
CA ARG A 108 29.55 26.17 -31.69
C ARG A 108 28.95 26.99 -30.55
N GLU A 109 27.74 26.65 -30.13
CA GLU A 109 27.09 27.30 -29.00
C GLU A 109 27.84 27.04 -27.69
N LEU A 110 28.26 25.81 -27.43
CA LEU A 110 29.07 25.46 -26.25
C LEU A 110 30.41 26.20 -26.23
N VAL A 111 31.12 26.24 -27.37
CA VAL A 111 32.38 26.97 -27.52
C VAL A 111 32.17 28.47 -27.30
N GLY A 112 31.14 29.05 -27.91
CA GLY A 112 30.80 30.46 -27.71
C GLY A 112 30.46 30.78 -26.25
N GLY A 113 29.78 29.87 -25.55
CA GLY A 113 29.51 29.96 -24.11
C GLY A 113 30.79 29.94 -23.28
N ALA A 114 31.64 28.94 -23.51
CA ALA A 114 32.92 28.79 -22.80
C ALA A 114 33.83 30.02 -22.96
N VAL A 115 33.92 30.58 -24.18
CA VAL A 115 34.72 31.80 -24.45
C VAL A 115 34.18 33.01 -23.69
N ARG A 116 32.86 33.20 -23.65
CA ARG A 116 32.23 34.30 -22.89
C ARG A 116 32.52 34.17 -21.39
N VAL A 117 32.42 32.95 -20.87
CA VAL A 117 32.72 32.66 -19.45
C VAL A 117 34.19 32.92 -19.14
N GLU A 118 35.10 32.36 -19.94
CA GLU A 118 36.56 32.54 -19.78
C GLU A 118 36.95 34.03 -19.82
N SER A 119 36.37 34.79 -20.76
CA SER A 119 36.59 36.24 -20.86
C SER A 119 36.07 37.01 -19.64
N GLY A 120 34.89 36.63 -19.11
CA GLY A 120 34.30 37.24 -17.92
C GLY A 120 35.12 36.98 -16.66
N LEU A 121 35.69 35.77 -16.52
CA LEU A 121 36.55 35.41 -15.39
C LEU A 121 37.84 36.24 -15.35
N TRP A 122 38.33 36.75 -16.47
CA TRP A 122 39.61 37.46 -16.54
C TRP A 122 39.71 38.68 -15.60
N ALA A 123 38.59 39.39 -15.39
CA ALA A 123 38.52 40.54 -14.49
C ALA A 123 38.48 40.15 -12.99
N HIS A 124 38.14 38.89 -12.68
CA HIS A 124 37.89 38.41 -11.31
C HIS A 124 38.80 37.25 -10.87
N ARG A 125 39.66 36.74 -11.76
CA ARG A 125 40.55 35.57 -11.57
C ARG A 125 41.53 35.61 -10.39
N ASP A 126 41.71 36.78 -9.78
CA ASP A 126 42.62 36.99 -8.65
C ASP A 126 41.89 36.83 -7.29
N VAL A 127 40.57 36.61 -7.28
CA VAL A 127 39.77 36.38 -6.06
C VAL A 127 39.74 34.89 -5.73
N PRO A 128 40.40 34.42 -4.65
CA PRO A 128 40.40 33.00 -4.31
C PRO A 128 39.00 32.49 -3.98
N VAL A 129 38.71 31.24 -4.31
CA VAL A 129 37.41 30.59 -4.01
C VAL A 129 36.99 30.73 -2.55
N GLY A 130 37.92 30.66 -1.59
CA GLY A 130 37.62 30.83 -0.16
C GLY A 130 37.10 32.23 0.18
N VAL A 131 37.57 33.27 -0.52
CA VAL A 131 37.06 34.64 -0.37
C VAL A 131 35.65 34.74 -0.95
N VAL A 132 35.39 34.10 -2.10
CA VAL A 132 34.04 34.06 -2.69
C VAL A 132 33.03 33.40 -1.75
N VAL A 133 33.39 32.25 -1.17
CA VAL A 133 32.54 31.53 -0.19
C VAL A 133 32.25 32.42 1.03
N GLN A 134 33.29 33.06 1.57
CA GLN A 134 33.16 33.95 2.72
C GLN A 134 32.31 35.19 2.42
N GLU A 135 32.53 35.85 1.29
CA GLU A 135 31.82 37.08 0.92
C GLU A 135 30.35 36.84 0.59
N LEU A 136 30.00 35.64 0.09
CA LEU A 136 28.64 35.24 -0.25
C LEU A 136 27.90 34.54 0.90
N GLY A 137 28.60 34.23 2.00
CA GLY A 137 28.01 33.52 3.14
C GLY A 137 27.57 32.09 2.80
N LEU A 138 28.29 31.43 1.90
CA LEU A 138 27.96 30.08 1.44
C LEU A 138 28.57 29.03 2.38
N SER A 139 27.85 27.93 2.58
CA SER A 139 28.33 26.78 3.35
C SER A 139 28.63 25.61 2.40
N GLY A 140 29.85 25.09 2.42
CA GLY A 140 30.28 23.92 1.63
C GLY A 140 31.10 24.26 0.36
N PRO A 141 31.61 23.23 -0.35
CA PRO A 141 32.38 23.41 -1.58
C PRO A 141 31.47 23.91 -2.72
N LEU A 142 32.01 24.75 -3.62
CA LEU A 142 31.28 25.28 -4.78
C LEU A 142 31.34 24.36 -6.00
N PHE A 143 32.33 23.48 -6.05
CA PHE A 143 32.58 22.49 -7.09
C PHE A 143 33.44 21.36 -6.52
N GLU A 144 33.42 20.19 -7.15
CA GLU A 144 34.34 19.08 -6.83
C GLU A 144 35.40 18.85 -7.92
N VAL A 145 35.20 19.43 -9.10
CA VAL A 145 36.10 19.25 -10.24
C VAL A 145 36.81 20.55 -10.56
N GLU A 146 38.09 20.46 -10.87
CA GLU A 146 38.91 21.56 -11.33
C GLU A 146 39.30 21.36 -12.81
N PHE A 147 39.35 22.45 -13.56
CA PHE A 147 39.87 22.51 -14.91
C PHE A 147 41.15 23.34 -14.95
N ASP A 148 42.24 22.70 -15.35
CA ASP A 148 43.55 23.33 -15.55
C ASP A 148 43.84 23.50 -17.05
N PRO A 149 43.62 24.70 -17.63
CA PRO A 149 43.86 24.95 -19.05
C PRO A 149 45.35 24.88 -19.44
N ALA A 150 46.28 24.98 -18.48
CA ALA A 150 47.72 24.91 -18.72
C ALA A 150 48.31 23.53 -18.42
N GLY A 151 47.57 22.68 -17.69
CA GLY A 151 47.97 21.36 -17.22
C GLY A 151 49.32 21.33 -16.49
N THR A 152 49.63 22.42 -15.79
CA THR A 152 50.86 22.58 -15.02
C THR A 152 50.73 21.83 -13.69
N ALA A 153 51.24 20.60 -13.63
CA ALA A 153 51.58 20.04 -12.33
C ALA A 153 52.65 20.94 -11.69
N ALA A 154 52.37 21.49 -10.50
CA ALA A 154 53.46 21.95 -9.66
C ALA A 154 54.39 20.76 -9.42
N THR A 155 55.55 20.78 -10.07
CA THR A 155 56.72 19.98 -9.68
C THR A 155 57.13 20.41 -8.26
N THR A 156 56.47 19.87 -7.24
CA THR A 156 57.08 19.79 -5.92
C THR A 156 57.90 18.51 -5.91
N THR A 157 59.12 18.61 -6.44
CA THR A 157 60.21 17.69 -6.12
C THR A 157 60.25 17.53 -4.60
N VAL A 158 59.86 16.36 -4.08
CA VAL A 158 60.18 15.98 -2.70
C VAL A 158 61.69 15.82 -2.65
N THR A 159 62.38 16.89 -2.28
CA THR A 159 63.78 16.80 -1.89
C THR A 159 63.78 16.28 -0.45
N PRO A 160 64.38 15.12 -0.14
CA PRO A 160 64.37 14.61 1.22
C PRO A 160 65.24 15.50 2.11
N GLY A 161 64.61 16.16 3.08
CA GLY A 161 65.27 16.90 4.13
C GLY A 161 65.31 18.41 3.90
N ILE A 162 64.44 19.13 4.63
CA ILE A 162 64.73 20.32 5.46
C ILE A 162 63.39 20.84 5.98
N THR A 163 63.27 20.90 7.31
CA THR A 163 62.17 21.51 8.06
C THR A 163 62.25 23.03 8.03
N GLY A 164 61.15 23.72 7.69
CA GLY A 164 61.02 25.18 7.88
C GLY A 164 59.71 25.71 7.30
N GLY A 165 58.81 26.20 8.15
CA GLY A 165 57.45 26.61 7.79
C GLY A 165 57.29 28.05 7.32
N ALA A 166 56.19 28.31 6.61
CA ALA A 166 55.20 29.38 6.85
C ALA A 166 54.18 29.45 5.68
N GLY A 167 52.89 29.27 6.01
CA GLY A 167 51.75 29.96 5.38
C GLY A 167 51.42 29.70 3.91
N GLY A 168 50.73 28.60 3.64
CA GLY A 168 49.94 28.39 2.42
C GLY A 168 49.20 27.06 2.52
N SER A 169 47.87 27.10 2.63
CA SER A 169 46.98 25.94 2.82
C SER A 169 46.88 25.07 1.57
N GLY A 170 48.00 24.52 1.10
CA GLY A 170 48.05 23.43 0.13
C GLY A 170 48.16 22.11 0.87
N GLY A 171 47.03 21.45 1.11
CA GLY A 171 47.01 20.08 1.62
C GLY A 171 47.76 19.13 0.66
N VAL A 172 48.26 18.03 1.22
CA VAL A 172 49.00 16.97 0.53
C VAL A 172 48.34 16.60 -0.81
N GLY A 173 49.04 16.79 -1.94
CA GLY A 173 48.64 16.27 -3.26
C GLY A 173 48.04 17.25 -4.29
N GLY A 174 48.13 18.56 -4.10
CA GLY A 174 47.94 19.53 -5.19
C GLY A 174 46.50 19.91 -5.60
N LEU A 175 45.46 19.20 -5.15
CA LEU A 175 44.03 19.54 -5.32
C LEU A 175 43.55 20.51 -4.23
N VAL A 176 42.61 21.41 -4.56
CA VAL A 176 41.96 22.30 -3.58
C VAL A 176 41.13 21.47 -2.58
N GLU A 177 41.00 21.97 -1.36
CA GLU A 177 40.15 21.36 -0.34
C GLU A 177 38.70 21.22 -0.85
N GLY A 178 38.11 20.02 -0.70
CA GLY A 178 36.79 19.68 -1.25
C GLY A 178 36.78 19.24 -2.71
N SER A 179 37.82 19.55 -3.50
CA SER A 179 37.94 19.04 -4.88
C SER A 179 38.47 17.62 -4.93
N VAL A 180 37.92 16.80 -5.82
CA VAL A 180 38.17 15.36 -5.95
C VAL A 180 38.84 14.96 -7.26
N LEU A 181 38.72 15.82 -8.28
CA LEU A 181 39.26 15.60 -9.62
C LEU A 181 39.78 16.92 -10.18
N ARG A 182 40.96 16.91 -10.79
CA ARG A 182 41.46 17.98 -11.68
C ARG A 182 41.69 17.40 -13.05
N VAL A 183 41.22 18.11 -14.07
CA VAL A 183 41.45 17.76 -15.47
C VAL A 183 42.31 18.84 -16.11
N GLY A 184 43.43 18.44 -16.71
CA GLY A 184 44.26 19.30 -17.53
C GLY A 184 44.43 18.72 -18.92
N VAL A 185 44.65 19.58 -19.90
CA VAL A 185 45.00 19.16 -21.26
C VAL A 185 46.31 19.82 -21.64
N VAL A 186 47.35 19.00 -21.79
CA VAL A 186 48.72 19.43 -22.07
C VAL A 186 49.12 19.07 -23.48
N GLU A 187 49.92 19.91 -24.10
CA GLU A 187 50.64 19.55 -25.31
C GLU A 187 52.03 19.08 -24.92
N ASP A 188 52.33 17.79 -25.15
CA ASP A 188 53.70 17.29 -25.10
C ASP A 188 54.30 17.32 -26.51
N GLY A 189 55.62 17.21 -26.65
CA GLY A 189 56.30 17.23 -27.95
C GLY A 189 55.85 16.15 -28.96
N ARG A 190 54.89 15.29 -28.59
CA ARG A 190 54.28 14.23 -29.41
C ARG A 190 52.77 14.45 -29.63
N GLY A 191 52.15 15.51 -29.11
CA GLY A 191 50.74 15.85 -29.31
C GLY A 191 49.98 16.23 -28.04
N LEU A 192 48.65 16.30 -28.12
CA LEU A 192 47.77 16.65 -27.00
C LEU A 192 47.51 15.44 -26.08
N VAL A 193 47.54 15.64 -24.76
CA VAL A 193 47.30 14.63 -23.73
C VAL A 193 46.29 15.17 -22.71
N VAL A 194 45.27 14.38 -22.42
CA VAL A 194 44.34 14.62 -21.30
C VAL A 194 44.97 14.02 -20.05
N ARG A 195 45.19 14.83 -19.02
CA ARG A 195 45.76 14.43 -17.74
C ARG A 195 44.75 14.65 -16.62
N LEU A 196 44.59 13.66 -15.76
CA LEU A 196 43.68 13.69 -14.63
C LEU A 196 44.46 13.50 -13.34
N TRP A 197 44.16 14.30 -12.32
CA TRP A 197 44.58 14.07 -10.95
C TRP A 197 43.34 13.82 -10.10
N PHE A 198 43.29 12.71 -9.38
CA PHE A 198 42.07 12.30 -8.71
C PHE A 198 42.34 11.76 -7.32
N ARG A 199 41.39 11.97 -6.40
CA ARG A 199 41.44 11.34 -5.08
C ARG A 199 41.13 9.86 -5.22
N THR A 200 42.05 9.02 -4.76
CA THR A 200 41.92 7.55 -4.85
C THR A 200 40.75 6.99 -4.02
N VAL A 201 40.26 7.76 -3.05
CA VAL A 201 39.04 7.47 -2.28
C VAL A 201 37.74 7.80 -3.02
N VAL A 202 37.82 8.42 -4.19
CA VAL A 202 36.66 8.79 -5.03
C VAL A 202 36.62 7.97 -6.31
N MET A 203 37.77 7.73 -6.94
CA MET A 203 37.86 6.93 -8.16
C MET A 203 39.16 6.12 -8.19
N ASP A 204 39.10 4.93 -8.80
CA ASP A 204 40.27 4.13 -9.15
C ASP A 204 40.84 4.50 -10.54
N ALA A 205 41.95 3.86 -10.92
CA ALA A 205 42.64 4.16 -12.17
C ALA A 205 41.80 3.83 -13.41
N GLU A 206 41.00 2.76 -13.38
CA GLU A 206 40.12 2.37 -14.49
C GLU A 206 39.01 3.42 -14.69
N ALA A 207 38.44 3.91 -13.60
CA ALA A 207 37.47 4.99 -13.63
C ALA A 207 38.07 6.30 -14.14
N ALA A 208 39.30 6.63 -13.75
CA ALA A 208 39.99 7.80 -14.27
C ALA A 208 40.24 7.69 -15.79
N GLU A 209 40.71 6.52 -16.27
CA GLU A 209 40.87 6.26 -17.71
C GLU A 209 39.55 6.40 -18.47
N ARG A 210 38.45 5.94 -17.88
CA ARG A 210 37.09 6.10 -18.44
C ARG A 210 36.69 7.56 -18.56
N VAL A 211 36.91 8.35 -17.51
CA VAL A 211 36.68 9.81 -17.54
C VAL A 211 37.51 10.47 -18.65
N ALA A 212 38.80 10.15 -18.74
CA ALA A 212 39.66 10.66 -19.80
C ALA A 212 39.14 10.27 -21.20
N GLY A 213 38.61 9.06 -21.34
CA GLY A 213 37.93 8.58 -22.54
C GLY A 213 36.76 9.48 -22.98
N TYR A 214 35.94 9.97 -22.04
CA TYR A 214 34.86 10.91 -22.36
C TYR A 214 35.37 12.25 -22.91
N TYR A 215 36.50 12.76 -22.39
CA TYR A 215 37.15 13.95 -22.95
C TYR A 215 37.65 13.69 -24.37
N VAL A 216 38.31 12.55 -24.60
CA VAL A 216 38.78 12.18 -25.95
C VAL A 216 37.61 12.05 -26.93
N ALA A 217 36.48 11.46 -26.50
CA ALA A 217 35.27 11.35 -27.32
C ALA A 217 34.68 12.73 -27.66
N GLY A 218 34.53 13.61 -26.68
CA GLY A 218 34.03 14.97 -26.90
C GLY A 218 34.93 15.81 -27.81
N LEU A 219 36.26 15.73 -27.60
CA LEU A 219 37.25 16.35 -28.49
C LEU A 219 37.17 15.80 -29.92
N GLY A 220 36.95 14.49 -30.06
CA GLY A 220 36.75 13.84 -31.36
C GLY A 220 35.52 14.35 -32.10
N GLN A 221 34.38 14.48 -31.41
CA GLN A 221 33.15 15.01 -31.98
C GLN A 221 33.32 16.48 -32.40
N LEU A 222 33.89 17.31 -31.53
CA LEU A 222 34.14 18.72 -31.82
C LEU A 222 35.08 18.89 -33.02
N ALA A 223 36.13 18.06 -33.13
CA ALA A 223 37.07 18.06 -34.25
C ALA A 223 36.43 17.63 -35.58
N ALA A 224 35.35 16.85 -35.54
CA ALA A 224 34.63 16.41 -36.74
C ALA A 224 33.70 17.50 -37.31
N GLY A 225 33.22 18.42 -36.48
CA GLY A 225 32.43 19.56 -36.92
C GLY A 225 31.87 20.38 -35.76
N VAL A 226 32.10 21.69 -35.78
CA VAL A 226 31.63 22.59 -34.71
C VAL A 226 30.13 22.91 -34.80
N ASP A 227 29.51 22.72 -35.96
CA ASP A 227 28.07 22.95 -36.15
C ASP A 227 27.21 21.72 -35.82
N SER A 228 27.81 20.57 -35.50
CA SER A 228 27.05 19.38 -35.15
C SER A 228 26.51 19.44 -33.71
N VAL A 229 25.38 18.77 -33.49
CA VAL A 229 24.83 18.53 -32.15
C VAL A 229 25.80 17.62 -31.36
N PRO A 230 26.17 17.94 -30.11
CA PRO A 230 26.95 17.03 -29.26
C PRO A 230 26.20 15.72 -29.01
N GLY A 231 26.81 14.58 -29.34
CA GLY A 231 26.23 13.25 -29.17
C GLY A 231 26.58 12.60 -27.81
N SER A 232 26.35 11.29 -27.72
CA SER A 232 26.77 10.48 -26.56
C SER A 232 28.30 10.44 -26.46
N LEU A 233 28.82 10.58 -25.24
CA LEU A 233 30.26 10.44 -24.96
C LEU A 233 30.66 9.00 -24.64
N VAL A 234 29.68 8.09 -24.52
CA VAL A 234 29.92 6.69 -24.18
C VAL A 234 30.60 5.98 -25.35
N SER A 235 31.73 5.34 -25.08
CA SER A 235 32.47 4.56 -26.08
C SER A 235 31.66 3.35 -26.55
N GLY A 236 31.92 2.83 -27.76
CA GLY A 236 31.26 1.62 -28.24
C GLY A 236 31.48 0.40 -27.34
N GLY A 237 32.64 0.28 -26.69
CA GLY A 237 32.93 -0.78 -25.73
C GLY A 237 32.13 -0.65 -24.43
N GLU A 238 32.01 0.56 -23.90
CA GLU A 238 31.18 0.81 -22.71
C GLU A 238 29.69 0.63 -23.04
N LEU A 239 29.23 1.10 -24.19
CA LEU A 239 27.86 0.88 -24.65
C LEU A 239 27.55 -0.62 -24.75
N ALA A 240 28.45 -1.40 -25.37
CA ALA A 240 28.29 -2.85 -25.45
C ALA A 240 28.24 -3.50 -24.05
N PHE A 241 29.08 -3.06 -23.11
CA PHE A 241 29.04 -3.52 -21.72
C PHE A 241 27.72 -3.17 -21.02
N GLN A 242 27.22 -1.94 -21.16
CA GLN A 242 25.94 -1.54 -20.56
C GLN A 242 24.75 -2.31 -21.16
N VAL A 243 24.77 -2.52 -22.49
CA VAL A 243 23.66 -3.16 -23.22
C VAL A 243 23.67 -4.68 -23.04
N GLN A 244 24.85 -5.33 -22.97
CA GLN A 244 24.99 -6.79 -22.92
C GLN A 244 25.48 -7.31 -21.56
N GLY A 245 26.47 -6.64 -20.97
CA GLY A 245 27.12 -7.07 -19.73
C GLY A 245 26.30 -6.80 -18.46
N LEU A 246 25.45 -5.77 -18.47
CA LEU A 246 24.54 -5.45 -17.36
C LEU A 246 23.11 -6.01 -17.55
N ALA A 247 22.87 -6.74 -18.64
CA ALA A 247 21.61 -7.43 -18.86
C ALA A 247 21.42 -8.56 -17.84
N GLY A 248 20.16 -8.80 -17.48
CA GLY A 248 19.79 -9.98 -16.71
C GLY A 248 20.22 -11.26 -17.40
N ARG A 249 20.58 -12.28 -16.60
CA ARG A 249 21.08 -13.56 -17.12
C ARG A 249 20.09 -14.14 -18.12
N ARG A 250 20.58 -14.62 -19.26
CA ARG A 250 19.73 -15.38 -20.20
C ARG A 250 19.29 -16.69 -19.55
N ARG A 251 17.97 -16.90 -19.47
CA ARG A 251 17.34 -18.13 -18.98
C ARG A 251 16.39 -18.65 -20.04
N GLU A 252 16.52 -19.91 -20.39
CA GLU A 252 15.50 -20.56 -21.22
C GLU A 252 14.25 -20.80 -20.39
N VAL A 253 13.14 -20.19 -20.80
CA VAL A 253 11.84 -20.32 -20.13
C VAL A 253 11.01 -21.34 -20.92
N PRO A 254 10.49 -22.39 -20.28
CA PRO A 254 9.62 -23.36 -20.94
C PRO A 254 8.44 -22.70 -21.66
N GLY A 255 8.05 -23.24 -22.83
CA GLY A 255 6.96 -22.72 -23.65
C GLY A 255 5.54 -22.89 -23.07
N VAL A 256 5.42 -23.24 -21.79
CA VAL A 256 4.16 -23.50 -21.07
C VAL A 256 3.73 -22.31 -20.21
N ARG A 257 2.46 -22.27 -19.84
CA ARG A 257 1.80 -21.24 -19.04
C ARG A 257 1.64 -21.68 -17.59
N VAL A 258 1.22 -20.73 -16.75
CA VAL A 258 1.03 -20.92 -15.31
C VAL A 258 0.07 -22.10 -15.02
N HIS A 259 -1.07 -22.15 -15.72
CA HIS A 259 -2.06 -23.21 -15.50
C HIS A 259 -1.56 -24.58 -15.97
N GLU A 260 -0.80 -24.66 -17.06
CA GLU A 260 -0.22 -25.93 -17.55
C GLU A 260 0.86 -26.49 -16.60
N LEU A 261 1.69 -25.61 -16.02
CA LEU A 261 2.66 -25.99 -14.99
C LEU A 261 1.96 -26.52 -13.74
N PHE A 262 0.89 -25.84 -13.31
CA PHE A 262 0.03 -26.29 -12.22
C PHE A 262 -0.61 -27.66 -12.52
N GLU A 263 -1.19 -27.85 -13.70
CA GLU A 263 -1.77 -29.14 -14.12
C GLU A 263 -0.73 -30.28 -14.17
N GLY A 264 0.52 -29.96 -14.51
CA GLY A 264 1.64 -30.89 -14.40
C GLY A 264 1.81 -31.44 -12.98
N TRP A 265 1.63 -30.60 -11.96
CA TRP A 265 1.63 -31.01 -10.55
C TRP A 265 0.34 -31.69 -10.12
N VAL A 266 -0.81 -31.29 -10.67
CA VAL A 266 -2.09 -31.99 -10.43
C VAL A 266 -1.99 -33.45 -10.85
N ARG A 267 -1.39 -33.73 -12.01
CA ARG A 267 -1.18 -35.11 -12.50
C ARG A 267 -0.21 -35.90 -11.62
N GLN A 268 0.83 -35.25 -11.09
CA GLN A 268 1.85 -35.92 -10.27
C GLN A 268 1.41 -36.14 -8.82
N ARG A 269 0.76 -35.15 -8.19
CA ARG A 269 0.37 -35.15 -6.78
C ARG A 269 -1.02 -34.55 -6.54
N PRO A 270 -2.11 -35.18 -7.04
CA PRO A 270 -3.46 -34.61 -6.94
C PRO A 270 -3.94 -34.43 -5.50
N GLY A 271 -3.51 -35.30 -4.56
CA GLY A 271 -3.88 -35.23 -3.15
C GLY A 271 -3.01 -34.32 -2.28
N ALA A 272 -1.95 -33.69 -2.84
CA ALA A 272 -1.14 -32.74 -2.07
C ALA A 272 -1.92 -31.44 -1.84
N VAL A 273 -1.68 -30.77 -0.70
CA VAL A 273 -2.34 -29.50 -0.38
C VAL A 273 -1.74 -28.39 -1.25
N ALA A 274 -2.57 -27.77 -2.09
CA ALA A 274 -2.20 -26.65 -2.94
C ALA A 274 -2.32 -25.31 -2.20
N ALA A 275 -3.41 -25.10 -1.48
CA ALA A 275 -3.67 -23.83 -0.81
C ALA A 275 -4.43 -23.96 0.52
N VAL A 276 -4.27 -22.95 1.37
CA VAL A 276 -4.88 -22.86 2.71
C VAL A 276 -5.39 -21.44 2.95
N CYS A 277 -6.59 -21.29 3.53
CA CYS A 277 -7.18 -20.02 3.93
C CYS A 277 -8.12 -20.24 5.13
N GLY A 278 -7.99 -19.48 6.22
CA GLY A 278 -8.91 -19.56 7.38
C GLY A 278 -9.14 -21.00 7.92
N GLY A 279 -8.10 -21.84 7.94
CA GLY A 279 -8.18 -23.25 8.34
C GLY A 279 -8.68 -24.22 7.26
N ARG A 280 -9.39 -23.75 6.23
CA ARG A 280 -9.75 -24.55 5.05
C ARG A 280 -8.51 -24.89 4.23
N ARG A 281 -8.47 -26.10 3.68
CA ARG A 281 -7.40 -26.58 2.80
C ARG A 281 -8.01 -27.10 1.50
N VAL A 282 -7.33 -26.89 0.39
CA VAL A 282 -7.70 -27.47 -0.90
C VAL A 282 -6.50 -28.18 -1.50
N SER A 283 -6.72 -29.39 -2.01
CA SER A 283 -5.69 -30.15 -2.72
C SER A 283 -5.50 -29.65 -4.16
N TYR A 284 -4.39 -30.02 -4.80
CA TYR A 284 -4.16 -29.74 -6.21
C TYR A 284 -5.31 -30.24 -7.10
N GLY A 285 -5.78 -31.47 -6.88
CA GLY A 285 -6.86 -32.07 -7.65
C GLY A 285 -8.20 -31.36 -7.47
N GLU A 286 -8.56 -31.01 -6.23
CA GLU A 286 -9.80 -30.29 -5.94
C GLU A 286 -9.79 -28.87 -6.52
N LEU A 287 -8.67 -28.16 -6.35
CA LEU A 287 -8.50 -26.81 -6.89
C LEU A 287 -8.60 -26.83 -8.43
N ASN A 288 -7.93 -27.79 -9.07
CA ASN A 288 -7.97 -27.95 -10.51
C ASN A 288 -9.40 -28.23 -11.01
N ALA A 289 -10.12 -29.14 -10.36
CA ALA A 289 -11.50 -29.46 -10.74
C ALA A 289 -12.43 -28.25 -10.61
N ARG A 290 -12.28 -27.44 -9.55
CA ARG A 290 -13.05 -26.20 -9.37
C ARG A 290 -12.71 -25.16 -10.45
N ALA A 291 -11.43 -24.96 -10.72
CA ALA A 291 -10.96 -24.04 -11.75
C ALA A 291 -11.42 -24.47 -13.15
N ASN A 292 -11.40 -25.77 -13.47
CA ASN A 292 -11.85 -26.31 -14.74
C ASN A 292 -13.35 -26.12 -14.96
N ARG A 293 -14.19 -26.36 -13.94
CA ARG A 293 -15.64 -26.10 -14.03
C ARG A 293 -15.93 -24.64 -14.32
N LEU A 294 -15.26 -23.77 -13.57
CA LEU A 294 -15.41 -22.33 -13.72
C LEU A 294 -14.90 -21.84 -15.08
N ALA A 295 -13.77 -22.38 -15.57
CA ALA A 295 -13.26 -22.05 -16.90
C ALA A 295 -14.25 -22.42 -18.01
N ARG A 296 -14.93 -23.56 -17.90
CA ARG A 296 -15.97 -23.97 -18.86
C ARG A 296 -17.20 -23.05 -18.80
N ALA A 297 -17.61 -22.62 -17.61
CA ALA A 297 -18.68 -21.64 -17.45
C ALA A 297 -18.32 -20.28 -18.08
N LEU A 298 -17.05 -19.85 -17.99
CA LEU A 298 -16.53 -18.66 -18.67
C LEU A 298 -16.54 -18.83 -20.20
N VAL A 299 -16.05 -19.97 -20.70
CA VAL A 299 -16.04 -20.28 -22.14
C VAL A 299 -17.48 -20.33 -22.71
N ALA A 300 -18.43 -20.89 -21.96
CA ALA A 300 -19.85 -20.92 -22.36
C ALA A 300 -20.45 -19.51 -22.52
N ARG A 301 -19.87 -18.50 -21.86
CA ARG A 301 -20.23 -17.07 -21.95
C ARG A 301 -19.39 -16.29 -22.95
N GLY A 302 -18.64 -17.00 -23.79
CA GLY A 302 -17.87 -16.39 -24.88
C GLY A 302 -16.49 -15.87 -24.47
N VAL A 303 -16.00 -16.19 -23.27
CA VAL A 303 -14.59 -15.94 -22.93
C VAL A 303 -13.73 -16.85 -23.81
N GLY A 304 -12.86 -16.23 -24.59
CA GLY A 304 -11.84 -16.90 -25.41
C GLY A 304 -10.55 -16.11 -25.39
N ARG A 305 -9.72 -16.25 -26.44
CA ARG A 305 -8.44 -15.54 -26.55
C ARG A 305 -8.60 -14.05 -26.27
N GLU A 306 -7.91 -13.59 -25.23
CA GLU A 306 -7.90 -12.20 -24.78
C GLU A 306 -9.27 -11.63 -24.36
N GLY A 307 -10.25 -12.49 -24.05
CA GLY A 307 -11.50 -12.08 -23.42
C GLY A 307 -11.26 -11.62 -21.98
N VAL A 308 -11.57 -10.35 -21.68
CA VAL A 308 -11.33 -9.77 -20.35
C VAL A 308 -12.37 -10.25 -19.35
N VAL A 309 -11.90 -10.85 -18.26
CA VAL A 309 -12.72 -11.29 -17.13
C VAL A 309 -12.29 -10.52 -15.89
N ALA A 310 -13.20 -9.69 -15.39
CA ALA A 310 -12.99 -9.05 -14.09
C ALA A 310 -13.28 -10.03 -12.97
N VAL A 311 -12.42 -10.08 -11.97
CA VAL A 311 -12.63 -10.88 -10.76
C VAL A 311 -12.77 -9.91 -9.59
N VAL A 312 -13.95 -9.90 -8.98
CA VAL A 312 -14.34 -9.00 -7.87
C VAL A 312 -14.75 -9.88 -6.69
N MET A 313 -13.78 -10.30 -5.87
CA MET A 313 -13.98 -11.27 -4.79
C MET A 313 -13.09 -10.93 -3.61
N GLU A 314 -13.42 -11.42 -2.41
CA GLU A 314 -12.53 -11.40 -1.25
C GLU A 314 -11.35 -12.38 -1.40
N ARG A 315 -10.31 -12.19 -0.58
CA ARG A 315 -9.14 -13.08 -0.58
C ARG A 315 -9.46 -14.43 0.07
N ASN A 316 -9.83 -15.41 -0.77
CA ASN A 316 -10.19 -16.75 -0.34
C ASN A 316 -9.76 -17.82 -1.37
N LEU A 317 -10.03 -19.10 -1.08
CA LEU A 317 -9.66 -20.20 -1.99
C LEU A 317 -10.42 -20.17 -3.33
N ASP A 318 -11.56 -19.49 -3.35
CA ASP A 318 -12.46 -19.42 -4.49
C ASP A 318 -11.95 -18.34 -5.48
N TRP A 319 -11.36 -17.25 -4.97
CA TRP A 319 -10.54 -16.31 -5.75
C TRP A 319 -9.35 -16.99 -6.43
N LEU A 320 -8.61 -17.86 -5.73
CA LEU A 320 -7.52 -18.62 -6.35
C LEU A 320 -8.03 -19.51 -7.51
N ALA A 321 -9.16 -20.19 -7.32
CA ALA A 321 -9.79 -20.99 -8.37
C ALA A 321 -10.24 -20.12 -9.56
N ALA A 322 -10.75 -18.92 -9.30
CA ALA A 322 -11.14 -17.94 -10.31
C ALA A 322 -9.98 -17.49 -11.19
N VAL A 323 -8.84 -17.12 -10.59
CA VAL A 323 -7.64 -16.71 -11.35
C VAL A 323 -7.17 -17.83 -12.27
N LEU A 324 -7.09 -19.06 -11.76
CA LEU A 324 -6.71 -20.23 -12.57
C LEU A 324 -7.74 -20.50 -13.68
N ALA A 325 -9.04 -20.32 -13.40
CA ALA A 325 -10.09 -20.51 -14.38
C ALA A 325 -9.99 -19.53 -15.55
N VAL A 326 -9.67 -18.25 -15.28
CA VAL A 326 -9.46 -17.25 -16.34
C VAL A 326 -8.30 -17.66 -17.24
N PHE A 327 -7.16 -18.07 -16.67
CA PHE A 327 -6.02 -18.55 -17.46
C PHE A 327 -6.35 -19.80 -18.28
N LYS A 328 -7.10 -20.76 -17.71
CA LYS A 328 -7.53 -21.99 -18.38
C LYS A 328 -8.54 -21.74 -19.49
N ALA A 329 -9.37 -20.70 -19.36
CA ALA A 329 -10.30 -20.26 -20.39
C ALA A 329 -9.61 -19.48 -21.53
N GLY A 330 -8.31 -19.19 -21.40
CA GLY A 330 -7.59 -18.30 -22.31
C GLY A 330 -8.03 -16.83 -22.23
N GLY A 331 -8.63 -16.44 -21.10
CA GLY A 331 -9.05 -15.06 -20.84
C GLY A 331 -7.93 -14.19 -20.24
N VAL A 332 -8.24 -12.92 -20.06
CA VAL A 332 -7.36 -11.92 -19.41
C VAL A 332 -7.88 -11.62 -18.02
N TYR A 333 -7.04 -11.82 -17.02
CA TYR A 333 -7.38 -11.54 -15.63
C TYR A 333 -7.37 -10.03 -15.35
N LEU A 334 -8.51 -9.50 -14.93
CA LEU A 334 -8.65 -8.12 -14.44
C LEU A 334 -9.05 -8.13 -12.96
N PRO A 335 -8.10 -7.94 -12.03
CA PRO A 335 -8.42 -7.83 -10.61
C PRO A 335 -9.09 -6.50 -10.32
N VAL A 336 -10.20 -6.57 -9.57
CA VAL A 336 -10.90 -5.39 -9.06
C VAL A 336 -11.21 -5.61 -7.59
N GLU A 337 -10.81 -4.65 -6.76
CA GLU A 337 -11.01 -4.76 -5.33
C GLU A 337 -12.51 -4.58 -4.98
N PRO A 338 -13.13 -5.53 -4.27
CA PRO A 338 -14.57 -5.48 -3.96
C PRO A 338 -14.98 -4.21 -3.21
N HIS A 339 -14.08 -3.64 -2.41
CA HIS A 339 -14.35 -2.45 -1.61
C HIS A 339 -14.14 -1.11 -2.32
N PHE A 340 -13.78 -1.12 -3.61
CA PHE A 340 -13.65 0.13 -4.36
C PHE A 340 -15.01 0.84 -4.56
N PRO A 341 -15.01 2.18 -4.67
CA PRO A 341 -16.23 2.92 -4.99
C PRO A 341 -16.82 2.49 -6.34
N ALA A 342 -18.15 2.51 -6.47
CA ALA A 342 -18.86 2.08 -7.67
C ALA A 342 -18.35 2.78 -8.94
N GLY A 343 -18.14 4.10 -8.89
CA GLY A 343 -17.61 4.86 -10.02
C GLY A 343 -16.21 4.40 -10.47
N ARG A 344 -15.37 3.97 -9.52
CA ARG A 344 -14.02 3.45 -9.82
C ARG A 344 -14.10 2.06 -10.46
N ILE A 345 -14.97 1.19 -9.95
CA ILE A 345 -15.24 -0.13 -10.53
C ILE A 345 -15.74 0.06 -11.97
N ALA A 346 -16.76 0.89 -12.17
CA ALA A 346 -17.35 1.14 -13.48
C ALA A 346 -16.33 1.67 -14.50
N ALA A 347 -15.52 2.66 -14.10
CA ALA A 347 -14.46 3.21 -14.95
C ALA A 347 -13.41 2.15 -15.34
N THR A 348 -13.05 1.26 -14.40
CA THR A 348 -12.08 0.18 -14.62
C THR A 348 -12.63 -0.85 -15.62
N LEU A 349 -13.85 -1.34 -15.38
CA LEU A 349 -14.51 -2.33 -16.24
C LEU A 349 -14.75 -1.78 -17.65
N GLY A 350 -15.29 -0.56 -17.74
CA GLY A 350 -15.56 0.10 -19.02
C GLY A 350 -14.28 0.34 -19.84
N ARG A 351 -13.21 0.81 -19.20
CA ARG A 351 -11.93 1.06 -19.88
C ARG A 351 -11.24 -0.22 -20.33
N ALA A 352 -11.38 -1.31 -19.57
CA ALA A 352 -10.82 -2.59 -19.95
C ALA A 352 -11.62 -3.29 -21.06
N GLY A 353 -12.83 -2.84 -21.39
CA GLY A 353 -13.72 -3.55 -22.29
C GLY A 353 -14.17 -4.89 -21.70
N CYS A 354 -14.40 -4.94 -20.39
CA CYS A 354 -14.75 -6.16 -19.68
C CYS A 354 -16.12 -6.70 -20.13
N GLY A 355 -16.18 -7.98 -20.50
CA GLY A 355 -17.44 -8.63 -20.92
C GLY A 355 -18.09 -9.46 -19.81
N VAL A 356 -17.28 -10.03 -18.90
CA VAL A 356 -17.76 -10.89 -17.81
C VAL A 356 -17.13 -10.46 -16.51
N VAL A 357 -17.93 -10.32 -15.46
CA VAL A 357 -17.50 -10.12 -14.07
C VAL A 357 -17.81 -11.38 -13.29
N LEU A 358 -16.78 -11.95 -12.68
CA LEU A 358 -16.89 -13.05 -11.75
C LEU A 358 -16.86 -12.51 -10.31
N SER A 359 -17.87 -12.86 -9.52
CA SER A 359 -18.01 -12.39 -8.13
C SER A 359 -18.57 -13.48 -7.21
N GLU A 360 -18.63 -13.21 -5.90
CA GLU A 360 -19.33 -14.05 -4.92
C GLU A 360 -20.71 -13.47 -4.54
N ALA A 361 -21.59 -14.29 -3.97
CA ALA A 361 -22.97 -13.91 -3.63
C ALA A 361 -23.06 -12.76 -2.60
N GLY A 362 -21.98 -12.53 -1.84
CA GLY A 362 -21.84 -11.45 -0.85
C GLY A 362 -21.02 -10.24 -1.32
N SER A 363 -20.77 -10.07 -2.63
CA SER A 363 -20.03 -8.92 -3.15
C SER A 363 -20.71 -7.59 -2.78
N THR A 364 -19.91 -6.51 -2.66
CA THR A 364 -20.36 -5.21 -2.14
C THR A 364 -21.44 -4.54 -2.98
N GLY A 365 -22.27 -3.70 -2.34
CA GLY A 365 -23.24 -2.84 -3.04
C GLY A 365 -22.60 -1.89 -4.07
N SER A 366 -21.31 -1.58 -3.93
CA SER A 366 -20.55 -0.80 -4.92
C SER A 366 -20.46 -1.51 -6.27
N LEU A 367 -20.35 -2.85 -6.29
CA LEU A 367 -20.32 -3.61 -7.54
C LEU A 367 -21.69 -3.57 -8.23
N ASP A 368 -22.77 -3.75 -7.49
CA ASP A 368 -24.13 -3.70 -8.04
C ASP A 368 -24.44 -2.33 -8.65
N GLU A 369 -24.07 -1.25 -7.96
CA GLU A 369 -24.20 0.11 -8.47
C GLU A 369 -23.35 0.33 -9.74
N ALA A 370 -22.10 -0.16 -9.75
CA ALA A 370 -21.23 -0.05 -10.91
C ALA A 370 -21.80 -0.78 -12.13
N LEU A 371 -22.28 -2.02 -11.96
CA LEU A 371 -22.89 -2.80 -13.02
C LEU A 371 -24.21 -2.19 -13.50
N GLY A 372 -25.01 -1.59 -12.61
CA GLY A 372 -26.22 -0.85 -13.00
C GLY A 372 -25.92 0.37 -13.90
N SER A 373 -24.73 0.97 -13.76
CA SER A 373 -24.28 2.08 -14.61
C SER A 373 -23.67 1.63 -15.95
N LEU A 374 -23.31 0.36 -16.09
CA LEU A 374 -22.66 -0.20 -17.28
C LEU A 374 -23.61 -1.11 -18.07
N GLY A 375 -23.77 -0.85 -19.37
CA GLY A 375 -24.49 -1.77 -20.26
C GLY A 375 -23.59 -2.89 -20.76
N GLY A 376 -24.08 -4.13 -20.79
CA GLY A 376 -23.46 -5.24 -21.54
C GLY A 376 -22.35 -6.02 -20.83
N VAL A 377 -22.23 -5.90 -19.50
CA VAL A 377 -21.33 -6.73 -18.68
C VAL A 377 -22.14 -7.83 -18.00
N GLU A 378 -21.82 -9.09 -18.25
CA GLU A 378 -22.49 -10.23 -17.59
C GLU A 378 -21.85 -10.49 -16.22
N ARG A 379 -22.66 -10.53 -15.16
CA ARG A 379 -22.23 -10.99 -13.83
C ARG A 379 -22.43 -12.50 -13.71
N LEU A 380 -21.38 -13.21 -13.33
CA LEU A 380 -21.41 -14.62 -12.98
C LEU A 380 -21.03 -14.78 -11.50
N LEU A 381 -21.88 -15.44 -10.71
CA LEU A 381 -21.51 -15.85 -9.37
C LEU A 381 -20.69 -17.14 -9.43
N VAL A 382 -19.63 -17.25 -8.62
CA VAL A 382 -18.79 -18.46 -8.58
C VAL A 382 -19.59 -19.71 -8.20
N ASP A 383 -20.54 -19.59 -7.28
CA ASP A 383 -21.39 -20.71 -6.85
C ASP A 383 -22.32 -21.17 -7.96
N ASP A 384 -22.93 -20.23 -8.69
CA ASP A 384 -23.77 -20.53 -9.86
C ASP A 384 -22.95 -21.25 -10.94
N ALA A 385 -21.74 -20.75 -11.22
CA ALA A 385 -20.84 -21.37 -12.20
C ALA A 385 -20.46 -22.81 -11.85
N TRP A 386 -20.34 -23.14 -10.55
CA TRP A 386 -20.11 -24.51 -10.11
C TRP A 386 -21.35 -25.38 -10.14
N ALA A 387 -22.53 -24.79 -9.94
CA ALA A 387 -23.82 -25.48 -10.03
C ALA A 387 -24.20 -25.87 -11.48
N GLU A 388 -23.55 -25.30 -12.49
CA GLU A 388 -23.75 -25.68 -13.91
C GLU A 388 -23.22 -27.10 -14.27
N GLU A 389 -22.66 -27.84 -13.30
CA GLU A 389 -22.21 -29.24 -13.41
C GLU A 389 -21.25 -29.53 -14.60
N HIS A 390 -20.46 -28.53 -15.01
CA HIS A 390 -19.43 -28.71 -16.02
C HIS A 390 -18.41 -29.79 -15.65
N ALA A 391 -17.72 -30.34 -16.65
CA ALA A 391 -16.70 -31.36 -16.41
C ALA A 391 -15.45 -30.77 -15.71
N GLY A 392 -14.93 -31.48 -14.69
CA GLY A 392 -13.79 -31.05 -13.89
C GLY A 392 -12.40 -31.42 -14.43
N HIS A 393 -12.29 -32.05 -15.60
CA HIS A 393 -10.99 -32.35 -16.24
C HIS A 393 -10.49 -31.16 -17.06
N ASP A 394 -9.18 -31.15 -17.34
CA ASP A 394 -8.48 -30.05 -18.02
C ASP A 394 -9.13 -29.71 -19.38
N LEU A 395 -9.09 -28.43 -19.75
CA LEU A 395 -9.75 -27.94 -20.97
C LEU A 395 -8.90 -28.14 -22.23
N ASP A 396 -7.58 -28.23 -22.08
CA ASP A 396 -6.60 -28.33 -23.16
C ASP A 396 -6.75 -27.21 -24.23
N LEU A 397 -7.15 -26.01 -23.81
CA LEU A 397 -7.22 -24.84 -24.69
C LEU A 397 -5.83 -24.27 -24.93
N PRO A 398 -5.45 -23.96 -26.19
CA PRO A 398 -4.15 -23.37 -26.48
C PRO A 398 -4.09 -21.92 -25.99
N VAL A 399 -3.04 -21.59 -25.23
CA VAL A 399 -2.75 -20.22 -24.74
C VAL A 399 -1.33 -19.82 -25.13
N ASP A 400 -1.20 -18.87 -26.03
CA ASP A 400 0.10 -18.44 -26.56
C ASP A 400 0.88 -17.56 -25.58
N ALA A 401 2.20 -17.48 -25.78
CA ALA A 401 3.09 -16.69 -24.93
C ALA A 401 2.84 -15.18 -25.09
N ASP A 402 2.46 -14.75 -26.29
CA ASP A 402 2.20 -13.35 -26.63
C ASP A 402 0.79 -12.90 -26.23
N GLN A 403 -0.07 -13.82 -25.77
CA GLN A 403 -1.42 -13.51 -25.32
C GLN A 403 -1.38 -12.73 -24.00
N LEU A 404 -2.29 -11.77 -23.84
CA LEU A 404 -2.49 -11.09 -22.55
C LEU A 404 -2.85 -12.08 -21.45
N ALA A 405 -2.11 -12.01 -20.34
CA ALA A 405 -2.40 -12.75 -19.12
C ALA A 405 -3.30 -11.91 -18.20
N TYR A 406 -2.98 -10.62 -18.04
CA TYR A 406 -3.70 -9.75 -17.12
C TYR A 406 -3.65 -8.28 -17.52
N ILE A 407 -4.56 -7.51 -16.91
CA ILE A 407 -4.57 -6.05 -16.94
C ILE A 407 -4.64 -5.55 -15.49
N TYR A 408 -3.58 -4.88 -15.04
CA TYR A 408 -3.58 -4.21 -13.73
C TYR A 408 -3.73 -2.70 -13.92
N PHE A 409 -4.69 -2.10 -13.21
CA PHE A 409 -4.88 -0.66 -13.23
C PHE A 409 -4.04 0.03 -12.17
N THR A 410 -3.27 1.02 -12.60
CA THR A 410 -2.57 1.94 -11.69
C THR A 410 -3.19 3.33 -11.80
N SER A 411 -2.91 4.19 -10.82
CA SER A 411 -3.22 5.63 -10.93
C SER A 411 -2.55 6.22 -12.19
N GLY A 412 -3.18 7.23 -12.79
CA GLY A 412 -2.68 7.87 -14.02
C GLY A 412 -2.51 9.38 -13.92
N SER A 413 -1.49 9.91 -14.58
CA SER A 413 -1.10 11.34 -14.53
C SER A 413 -2.16 12.35 -14.98
N THR A 414 -3.19 11.92 -15.73
CA THR A 414 -4.31 12.80 -16.15
C THR A 414 -5.50 12.74 -15.19
N GLY A 415 -5.42 11.93 -14.13
CA GLY A 415 -6.52 11.66 -13.21
C GLY A 415 -7.47 10.54 -13.59
N GLU A 416 -7.18 9.81 -14.66
CA GLU A 416 -7.87 8.55 -14.97
C GLU A 416 -6.90 7.37 -14.84
N PRO A 417 -7.35 6.25 -14.24
CA PRO A 417 -6.51 5.07 -14.09
C PRO A 417 -6.13 4.45 -15.43
N LYS A 418 -4.90 3.96 -15.50
CA LYS A 418 -4.30 3.35 -16.69
C LYS A 418 -4.12 1.85 -16.46
N GLY A 419 -4.66 1.03 -17.35
CA GLY A 419 -4.55 -0.44 -17.25
C GLY A 419 -3.34 -0.94 -18.03
N ALA A 420 -2.30 -1.42 -17.35
CA ALA A 420 -1.12 -1.99 -17.98
C ALA A 420 -1.40 -3.41 -18.47
N MET A 421 -1.20 -3.65 -19.76
CA MET A 421 -1.45 -4.94 -20.42
C MET A 421 -0.19 -5.79 -20.43
N CYS A 422 -0.20 -6.93 -19.75
CA CYS A 422 0.95 -7.82 -19.66
C CYS A 422 0.66 -9.20 -20.27
N GLU A 423 1.66 -9.72 -20.97
CA GLU A 423 1.58 -10.98 -21.72
C GLU A 423 2.04 -12.16 -20.86
N HIS A 424 1.58 -13.36 -21.20
CA HIS A 424 1.97 -14.58 -20.49
C HIS A 424 3.49 -14.81 -20.47
N ALA A 425 4.21 -14.45 -21.54
CA ALA A 425 5.66 -14.57 -21.60
C ALA A 425 6.36 -13.80 -20.47
N GLY A 426 5.95 -12.54 -20.26
CA GLY A 426 6.50 -11.69 -19.20
C GLY A 426 6.15 -12.21 -17.81
N LEU A 427 4.89 -12.60 -17.58
CA LEU A 427 4.44 -13.22 -16.34
C LEU A 427 5.25 -14.47 -15.99
N VAL A 428 5.37 -15.42 -16.93
CA VAL A 428 6.07 -16.69 -16.68
C VAL A 428 7.57 -16.43 -16.44
N ASN A 429 8.19 -15.51 -17.18
CA ASN A 429 9.58 -15.12 -16.93
C ASN A 429 9.78 -14.56 -15.51
N HIS A 430 8.92 -13.64 -15.09
CA HIS A 430 8.94 -13.06 -13.74
C HIS A 430 8.76 -14.15 -12.66
N LEU A 431 7.80 -15.06 -12.83
CA LEU A 431 7.55 -16.14 -11.88
C LEU A 431 8.76 -17.06 -11.72
N PHE A 432 9.45 -17.40 -12.81
CA PHE A 432 10.68 -18.18 -12.72
C PHE A 432 11.80 -17.42 -12.02
N ALA A 433 11.95 -16.12 -12.27
CA ALA A 433 12.92 -15.29 -11.54
C ALA A 433 12.64 -15.31 -10.02
N LYS A 434 11.37 -15.15 -9.61
CA LYS A 434 10.95 -15.28 -8.21
C LYS A 434 11.27 -16.66 -7.63
N ILE A 435 10.95 -17.71 -8.37
CA ILE A 435 11.18 -19.10 -7.95
C ILE A 435 12.68 -19.35 -7.70
N ASP A 436 13.54 -18.93 -8.63
CA ASP A 436 14.98 -19.14 -8.50
C ASP A 436 15.58 -18.27 -7.39
N ASP A 437 15.33 -16.96 -7.41
CA ASP A 437 16.01 -16.00 -6.54
C ASP A 437 15.54 -16.08 -5.08
N LEU A 438 14.28 -16.48 -4.84
CA LEU A 438 13.72 -16.68 -3.50
C LEU A 438 13.81 -18.14 -3.02
N GLY A 439 14.31 -19.05 -3.85
CA GLY A 439 14.42 -20.48 -3.53
C GLY A 439 13.08 -21.13 -3.23
N ILE A 440 12.08 -20.90 -4.09
CA ILE A 440 10.75 -21.51 -3.98
C ILE A 440 10.80 -22.91 -4.59
N GLY A 441 10.39 -23.91 -3.82
CA GLY A 441 10.34 -25.31 -4.24
C GLY A 441 9.16 -26.05 -3.62
N GLU A 442 9.15 -27.37 -3.76
CA GLU A 442 8.05 -28.25 -3.32
C GLU A 442 7.73 -28.17 -1.82
N ASP A 443 8.72 -27.85 -0.98
CA ASP A 443 8.61 -27.72 0.47
C ASP A 443 8.24 -26.31 0.93
N SER A 444 8.06 -25.40 -0.03
CA SER A 444 7.86 -23.98 0.22
C SER A 444 6.39 -23.63 0.45
N VAL A 445 6.18 -22.69 1.37
CA VAL A 445 4.89 -22.07 1.63
C VAL A 445 5.03 -20.57 1.36
N VAL A 446 4.39 -20.11 0.29
CA VAL A 446 4.36 -18.68 -0.08
C VAL A 446 3.12 -18.05 0.53
N ALA A 447 3.28 -16.94 1.23
CA ALA A 447 2.15 -16.18 1.77
C ALA A 447 1.60 -15.21 0.72
N GLN A 448 0.29 -15.29 0.48
CA GLN A 448 -0.46 -14.30 -0.28
C GLN A 448 -1.03 -13.28 0.72
N VAL A 449 -0.47 -12.06 0.67
CA VAL A 449 -0.76 -10.97 1.61
C VAL A 449 -1.07 -9.66 0.90
N ALA A 450 -0.63 -9.52 -0.36
CA ALA A 450 -0.83 -8.28 -1.11
C ALA A 450 -2.30 -8.11 -1.53
N PRO A 451 -2.81 -6.86 -1.57
CA PRO A 451 -4.13 -6.58 -2.12
C PRO A 451 -4.24 -7.04 -3.57
N GLN A 452 -5.41 -7.53 -3.97
CA GLN A 452 -5.60 -8.21 -5.26
C GLN A 452 -5.40 -7.30 -6.47
N CYS A 453 -5.62 -6.00 -6.28
CA CYS A 453 -5.43 -4.95 -7.29
C CYS A 453 -3.94 -4.55 -7.51
N PHE A 454 -3.00 -5.25 -6.86
CA PHE A 454 -1.57 -5.16 -7.16
C PHE A 454 -1.06 -6.43 -7.84
N ASP A 455 -0.19 -6.24 -8.82
CA ASP A 455 0.54 -7.31 -9.54
C ASP A 455 1.33 -8.22 -8.60
N ILE A 456 1.87 -7.68 -7.50
CA ILE A 456 2.48 -8.44 -6.39
C ILE A 456 1.59 -9.61 -5.93
N SER A 457 0.27 -9.41 -5.90
CA SER A 457 -0.67 -10.45 -5.43
C SER A 457 -0.64 -11.69 -6.32
N LEU A 458 -0.41 -11.53 -7.62
CA LEU A 458 -0.51 -12.62 -8.58
C LEU A 458 0.64 -13.61 -8.42
N TRP A 459 1.88 -13.14 -8.27
CA TRP A 459 3.00 -14.06 -8.10
C TRP A 459 2.94 -14.76 -6.73
N GLN A 460 2.52 -14.07 -5.68
CA GLN A 460 2.30 -14.68 -4.36
C GLN A 460 1.24 -15.77 -4.42
N LEU A 461 0.22 -15.58 -5.26
CA LEU A 461 -0.89 -16.51 -5.43
C LEU A 461 -0.47 -17.80 -6.15
N VAL A 462 0.33 -17.70 -7.23
CA VAL A 462 0.54 -18.82 -8.18
C VAL A 462 1.95 -19.42 -8.20
N SER A 463 2.98 -18.73 -7.71
CA SER A 463 4.38 -19.18 -7.83
C SER A 463 4.66 -20.55 -7.19
N ALA A 464 4.15 -20.78 -5.98
CA ALA A 464 4.31 -22.07 -5.29
C ALA A 464 3.62 -23.22 -6.04
N LEU A 465 2.49 -22.94 -6.70
CA LEU A 465 1.70 -23.93 -7.43
C LEU A 465 2.42 -24.45 -8.68
N MET A 466 3.33 -23.67 -9.26
CA MET A 466 4.14 -24.06 -10.42
C MET A 466 5.23 -25.08 -10.07
N VAL A 467 5.59 -25.21 -8.79
CA VAL A 467 6.70 -26.06 -8.32
C VAL A 467 6.27 -27.07 -7.26
N GLY A 468 4.96 -27.33 -7.14
CA GLY A 468 4.45 -28.37 -6.23
C GLY A 468 4.43 -27.97 -4.75
N GLY A 469 4.68 -26.69 -4.45
CA GLY A 469 4.60 -26.09 -3.12
C GLY A 469 3.17 -25.71 -2.71
N ARG A 470 3.04 -24.83 -1.72
CA ARG A 470 1.74 -24.41 -1.17
C ARG A 470 1.60 -22.89 -1.07
N THR A 471 0.41 -22.38 -1.38
CA THR A 471 0.05 -20.97 -1.13
C THR A 471 -0.77 -20.85 0.16
N LEU A 472 -0.36 -19.98 1.08
CA LEU A 472 -1.16 -19.60 2.24
C LEU A 472 -1.82 -18.25 1.98
N LEU A 473 -3.14 -18.22 1.86
CA LEU A 473 -3.89 -16.98 1.70
C LEU A 473 -4.18 -16.41 3.09
N VAL A 474 -3.67 -15.21 3.34
CA VAL A 474 -3.84 -14.50 4.62
C VAL A 474 -4.97 -13.48 4.45
N GLU A 475 -6.02 -13.59 5.25
CA GLU A 475 -7.18 -12.71 5.17
C GLU A 475 -6.82 -11.23 5.43
N GLN A 476 -7.61 -10.31 4.87
CA GLN A 476 -7.35 -8.87 4.93
C GLN A 476 -7.31 -8.32 6.36
N ASP A 477 -8.24 -8.76 7.20
CA ASP A 477 -8.29 -8.38 8.61
C ASP A 477 -7.07 -8.88 9.39
N ALA A 478 -6.56 -10.07 9.09
CA ALA A 478 -5.34 -10.62 9.67
C ALA A 478 -4.11 -9.79 9.26
N VAL A 479 -4.02 -9.32 8.00
CA VAL A 479 -2.92 -8.41 7.59
C VAL A 479 -2.96 -7.08 8.36
N LEU A 480 -4.14 -6.60 8.76
CA LEU A 480 -4.27 -5.36 9.51
C LEU A 480 -3.98 -5.49 11.02
N ASP A 481 -3.85 -6.71 11.54
CA ASP A 481 -3.43 -7.00 12.92
C ASP A 481 -2.08 -7.72 12.91
N VAL A 482 -1.01 -7.01 13.24
CA VAL A 482 0.36 -7.54 13.17
C VAL A 482 0.54 -8.82 13.98
N GLY A 483 -0.10 -8.95 15.14
CA GLY A 483 0.04 -10.17 15.93
C GLY A 483 -0.70 -11.35 15.31
N ARG A 484 -1.96 -11.16 14.91
CA ARG A 484 -2.71 -12.22 14.18
C ARG A 484 -2.01 -12.59 12.86
N PHE A 485 -1.40 -11.63 12.19
CA PHE A 485 -0.58 -11.86 11.00
C PHE A 485 0.62 -12.76 11.32
N LEU A 486 1.41 -12.42 12.34
CA LEU A 486 2.58 -13.20 12.76
C LEU A 486 2.18 -14.62 13.19
N ASP A 487 1.08 -14.77 13.92
CA ASP A 487 0.52 -16.08 14.30
C ASP A 487 0.12 -16.90 13.07
N THR A 488 -0.54 -16.26 12.09
CA THR A 488 -0.92 -16.91 10.84
C THR A 488 0.29 -17.33 10.02
N VAL A 489 1.31 -16.48 9.92
CA VAL A 489 2.58 -16.77 9.22
C VAL A 489 3.32 -17.93 9.89
N SER A 490 3.38 -17.92 11.23
CA SER A 490 4.04 -18.96 12.03
C SER A 490 3.30 -20.29 11.92
N ALA A 491 1.99 -20.33 12.20
CA ALA A 491 1.17 -21.54 12.14
C ALA A 491 1.06 -22.10 10.70
N GLY A 492 1.05 -21.20 9.72
CA GLY A 492 1.08 -21.54 8.30
C GLY A 492 2.42 -22.05 7.81
N GLY A 493 3.49 -21.96 8.62
CA GLY A 493 4.82 -22.46 8.26
C GLY A 493 5.41 -21.77 7.03
N VAL A 494 5.14 -20.46 6.88
CA VAL A 494 5.56 -19.65 5.73
C VAL A 494 7.08 -19.71 5.56
N THR A 495 7.54 -19.99 4.35
CA THR A 495 8.97 -20.01 4.01
C THR A 495 9.41 -18.77 3.25
N VAL A 496 8.49 -18.17 2.48
CA VAL A 496 8.72 -16.97 1.68
C VAL A 496 7.58 -15.99 1.90
N LEU A 497 7.93 -14.76 2.28
CA LEU A 497 7.01 -13.66 2.50
C LEU A 497 7.46 -12.46 1.65
N GLN A 498 6.53 -11.71 1.06
CA GLN A 498 6.84 -10.38 0.53
C GLN A 498 5.86 -9.34 1.06
N VAL A 499 6.42 -8.22 1.50
CA VAL A 499 5.69 -7.08 2.07
C VAL A 499 6.32 -5.78 1.59
N VAL A 500 5.73 -4.63 1.91
CA VAL A 500 6.37 -3.33 1.69
C VAL A 500 7.30 -2.99 2.86
N PRO A 501 8.38 -2.20 2.67
CA PRO A 501 9.28 -1.79 3.76
C PRO A 501 8.58 -1.19 4.99
N SER A 502 7.57 -0.33 4.78
CA SER A 502 6.79 0.24 5.88
C SER A 502 6.03 -0.80 6.72
N TYR A 503 5.55 -1.87 6.10
CA TYR A 503 4.88 -2.96 6.81
C TYR A 503 5.89 -3.89 7.48
N LEU A 504 7.05 -4.15 6.84
CA LEU A 504 8.16 -4.87 7.48
C LEU A 504 8.61 -4.20 8.80
N GLU A 505 8.64 -2.86 8.82
CA GLU A 505 8.94 -2.11 10.04
C GLU A 505 7.91 -2.37 11.15
N ALA A 506 6.62 -2.42 10.82
CA ALA A 506 5.57 -2.75 11.79
C ALA A 506 5.67 -4.20 12.28
N LEU A 507 5.98 -5.14 11.39
CA LEU A 507 6.21 -6.54 11.76
C LEU A 507 7.41 -6.69 12.70
N LEU A 508 8.51 -5.97 12.42
CA LEU A 508 9.68 -5.95 13.30
C LEU A 508 9.36 -5.38 14.68
N ALA A 509 8.62 -4.28 14.75
CA ALA A 509 8.19 -3.72 16.02
C ALA A 509 7.34 -4.72 16.83
N GLY A 510 6.41 -5.44 16.17
CA GLY A 510 5.63 -6.50 16.81
C GLY A 510 6.50 -7.66 17.32
N LEU A 511 7.49 -8.10 16.53
CA LEU A 511 8.43 -9.15 16.91
C LEU A 511 9.39 -8.75 18.04
N GLU A 512 9.76 -7.47 18.13
CA GLU A 512 10.58 -6.93 19.21
C GLU A 512 9.82 -6.94 20.55
N GLN A 513 8.50 -6.71 20.52
CA GLN A 513 7.64 -6.76 21.71
C GLN A 513 7.28 -8.18 22.13
N GLN A 514 6.87 -9.01 21.17
CA GLN A 514 6.49 -10.40 21.41
C GLN A 514 7.36 -11.31 20.54
N PRO A 515 8.54 -11.73 21.03
CA PRO A 515 9.42 -12.60 20.28
C PRO A 515 8.75 -13.92 19.92
N GLN A 516 8.55 -14.14 18.63
CA GLN A 516 7.98 -15.37 18.08
C GLN A 516 9.01 -16.08 17.19
N ALA A 517 9.07 -17.40 17.23
CA ALA A 517 9.96 -18.15 16.35
C ALA A 517 9.29 -18.33 14.99
N LEU A 518 9.82 -17.68 13.95
CA LEU A 518 9.40 -17.89 12.55
C LEU A 518 10.29 -18.95 11.90
N GLU A 519 10.30 -20.17 12.47
CA GLU A 519 11.34 -21.20 12.23
C GLU A 519 11.51 -21.61 10.76
N ARG A 520 10.42 -21.60 9.99
CA ARG A 520 10.44 -22.00 8.57
C ARG A 520 10.75 -20.85 7.62
N LEU A 521 10.69 -19.60 8.09
CA LEU A 521 10.87 -18.42 7.24
C LEU A 521 12.34 -18.35 6.79
N ARG A 522 12.57 -18.43 5.49
CA ARG A 522 13.92 -18.39 4.89
C ARG A 522 14.22 -17.06 4.22
N CYS A 523 13.18 -16.42 3.69
CA CYS A 523 13.30 -15.22 2.88
C CYS A 523 12.12 -14.26 3.14
N VAL A 524 12.44 -12.98 3.31
CA VAL A 524 11.49 -11.87 3.20
C VAL A 524 11.91 -10.99 2.03
N SER A 525 11.05 -10.83 1.04
CA SER A 525 11.23 -9.83 0.00
C SER A 525 10.50 -8.54 0.38
N VAL A 526 11.08 -7.41 0.01
CA VAL A 526 10.44 -6.10 0.08
C VAL A 526 10.43 -5.44 -1.29
N THR A 527 9.29 -4.85 -1.66
CA THR A 527 9.14 -4.09 -2.91
C THR A 527 8.15 -2.95 -2.71
N GLY A 528 7.99 -2.10 -3.72
CA GLY A 528 7.01 -1.01 -3.70
C GLY A 528 7.45 0.26 -2.97
N GLU A 529 8.52 0.24 -2.15
CA GLU A 529 9.11 1.43 -1.52
C GLU A 529 10.63 1.30 -1.45
N ALA A 530 11.33 2.41 -1.24
CA ALA A 530 12.78 2.37 -1.00
C ALA A 530 13.07 1.74 0.36
N LEU A 531 13.86 0.67 0.38
CA LEU A 531 14.35 0.05 1.61
C LEU A 531 15.44 0.92 2.25
N LYS A 532 15.23 1.32 3.51
CA LYS A 532 16.21 2.06 4.31
C LYS A 532 17.25 1.12 4.90
N ARG A 533 18.50 1.58 5.01
CA ARG A 533 19.62 0.78 5.56
C ARG A 533 19.36 0.42 7.03
N GLU A 534 18.81 1.36 7.79
CA GLU A 534 18.49 1.21 9.21
C GLU A 534 17.46 0.10 9.44
N LEU A 535 16.49 -0.04 8.52
CA LEU A 535 15.51 -1.12 8.57
C LEU A 535 16.16 -2.48 8.29
N ALA A 536 17.09 -2.55 7.34
CA ALA A 536 17.86 -3.76 7.08
C ALA A 536 18.76 -4.15 8.27
N GLU A 537 19.38 -3.18 8.94
CA GLU A 537 20.15 -3.39 10.18
C GLU A 537 19.29 -4.05 11.26
N ARG A 538 18.14 -3.45 11.58
CA ARG A 538 17.20 -4.00 12.55
C ARG A 538 16.74 -5.40 12.17
N TRP A 539 16.44 -5.63 10.89
CA TRP A 539 16.06 -6.95 10.39
C TRP A 539 17.14 -8.00 10.65
N PHE A 540 18.38 -7.76 10.24
CA PHE A 540 19.46 -8.74 10.42
C PHE A 540 19.90 -8.91 11.88
N THR A 541 19.71 -7.89 12.73
CA THR A 541 19.86 -8.04 14.18
C THR A 541 18.80 -8.99 14.76
N ALA A 542 17.53 -8.82 14.36
CA ALA A 542 16.43 -9.64 14.85
C ALA A 542 16.42 -11.06 14.24
N ARG A 543 16.82 -11.19 12.96
CA ARG A 543 16.68 -12.39 12.13
C ARG A 543 17.93 -12.65 11.25
N PRO A 544 19.10 -12.92 11.85
CA PRO A 544 20.35 -13.07 11.09
C PRO A 544 20.36 -14.25 10.10
N GLY A 545 19.48 -15.26 10.29
CA GLY A 545 19.36 -16.42 9.41
C GLY A 545 18.37 -16.28 8.26
N VAL A 546 17.65 -15.15 8.15
CA VAL A 546 16.58 -14.97 7.16
C VAL A 546 17.01 -13.92 6.13
N ALA A 547 17.09 -14.33 4.87
CA ALA A 547 17.49 -13.44 3.78
C ALA A 547 16.48 -12.30 3.60
N LEU A 548 16.97 -11.10 3.32
CA LEU A 548 16.15 -9.94 2.96
C LEU A 548 16.39 -9.62 1.48
N VAL A 549 15.33 -9.58 0.68
CA VAL A 549 15.43 -9.33 -0.77
C VAL A 549 14.85 -7.98 -1.09
N ASN A 550 15.70 -7.02 -1.49
CA ASN A 550 15.24 -5.73 -1.99
C ASN A 550 14.88 -5.89 -3.47
N ALA A 551 13.60 -5.85 -3.78
CA ALA A 551 13.06 -6.03 -5.12
C ALA A 551 12.54 -4.71 -5.67
N TYR A 552 12.59 -4.57 -6.99
CA TYR A 552 12.13 -3.40 -7.70
C TYR A 552 11.58 -3.77 -9.06
N GLY A 553 10.45 -3.14 -9.41
CA GLY A 553 9.85 -3.20 -10.73
C GLY A 553 8.61 -2.32 -10.81
N LEU A 554 7.92 -2.43 -11.94
CA LEU A 554 6.72 -1.68 -12.26
C LEU A 554 5.69 -2.61 -12.91
N THR A 555 4.42 -2.24 -12.80
CA THR A 555 3.32 -2.98 -13.43
C THR A 555 3.46 -3.08 -14.94
N GLU A 556 4.01 -2.05 -15.59
CA GLU A 556 4.26 -2.07 -17.03
C GLU A 556 5.39 -3.02 -17.46
N THR A 557 6.14 -3.57 -16.49
CA THR A 557 7.26 -4.49 -16.70
C THR A 557 7.03 -5.86 -16.06
N CYS A 558 5.77 -6.28 -15.93
CA CYS A 558 5.39 -7.56 -15.33
C CYS A 558 5.96 -7.75 -13.90
N ASP A 559 5.72 -6.78 -13.02
CA ASP A 559 6.17 -6.75 -11.62
C ASP A 559 7.71 -6.56 -11.50
N ASP A 560 8.38 -7.24 -10.56
CA ASP A 560 9.80 -7.02 -10.24
C ASP A 560 10.76 -7.37 -11.41
N THR A 561 11.65 -6.42 -11.73
CA THR A 561 12.70 -6.47 -12.74
C THR A 561 14.10 -6.63 -12.16
N ASN A 562 14.28 -6.37 -10.87
CA ASN A 562 15.55 -6.49 -10.16
C ASN A 562 15.36 -7.15 -8.79
N HIS A 563 16.33 -7.96 -8.37
CA HIS A 563 16.37 -8.58 -7.04
C HIS A 563 17.77 -8.46 -6.43
N GLU A 564 17.88 -7.79 -5.29
CA GLU A 564 19.07 -7.81 -4.44
C GLU A 564 18.84 -8.75 -3.25
N VAL A 565 19.38 -9.96 -3.32
CA VAL A 565 19.31 -10.93 -2.21
C VAL A 565 20.41 -10.65 -1.20
N MET A 566 20.03 -10.22 0.00
CA MET A 566 20.94 -9.86 1.08
C MET A 566 20.89 -10.88 2.21
N HIS A 567 22.08 -11.28 2.67
CA HIS A 567 22.26 -12.12 3.86
C HIS A 567 22.89 -11.36 5.04
N THR A 568 23.33 -10.13 4.78
CA THR A 568 23.93 -9.23 5.76
C THR A 568 23.54 -7.80 5.41
N VAL A 569 23.69 -6.90 6.37
CA VAL A 569 23.48 -5.46 6.14
C VAL A 569 24.43 -4.98 5.04
N PRO A 570 23.93 -4.38 3.94
CA PRO A 570 24.79 -3.82 2.92
C PRO A 570 25.36 -2.47 3.37
N GLU A 571 26.51 -2.07 2.81
CA GLU A 571 27.04 -0.71 2.99
C GLU A 571 26.08 0.34 2.44
N ARG A 572 25.48 0.06 1.28
CA ARG A 572 24.45 0.87 0.62
C ARG A 572 23.34 -0.05 0.11
N VAL A 573 22.08 0.35 0.30
CA VAL A 573 20.93 -0.40 -0.21
C VAL A 573 20.76 -0.09 -1.70
N LEU A 574 21.05 -1.08 -2.55
CA LEU A 574 20.93 -1.01 -4.00
C LEU A 574 19.80 -1.93 -4.48
N LEU A 575 19.33 -1.74 -5.71
CA LEU A 575 18.22 -2.54 -6.28
C LEU A 575 18.66 -3.92 -6.80
N GLY A 576 19.97 -4.19 -6.84
CA GLY A 576 20.53 -5.46 -7.32
C GLY A 576 20.59 -5.58 -8.84
N PRO A 577 21.08 -6.73 -9.34
CA PRO A 577 21.12 -7.00 -10.77
C PRO A 577 19.71 -7.18 -11.36
N PRO A 578 19.52 -6.95 -12.67
CA PRO A 578 18.28 -7.30 -13.34
C PRO A 578 18.01 -8.81 -13.28
N VAL A 579 16.73 -9.18 -13.16
CA VAL A 579 16.29 -10.58 -13.19
C VAL A 579 16.47 -11.19 -14.59
N SER A 580 16.36 -12.51 -14.69
CA SER A 580 16.61 -13.23 -15.94
C SER A 580 15.81 -12.67 -17.12
N ASN A 581 16.46 -12.58 -18.29
CA ASN A 581 15.91 -12.08 -19.56
C ASN A 581 15.40 -10.62 -19.56
N VAL A 582 15.69 -9.84 -18.52
CA VAL A 582 15.35 -8.41 -18.45
C VAL A 582 16.54 -7.55 -18.82
N HIS A 583 16.28 -6.49 -19.58
CA HIS A 583 17.27 -5.47 -19.92
C HIS A 583 16.90 -4.16 -19.23
N VAL A 584 17.89 -3.54 -18.59
CA VAL A 584 17.74 -2.25 -17.92
C VAL A 584 18.80 -1.31 -18.47
N TYR A 585 18.40 -0.10 -18.84
CA TYR A 585 19.31 0.98 -19.21
C TYR A 585 19.08 2.19 -18.30
N VAL A 586 20.13 2.98 -18.12
CA VAL A 586 20.03 4.31 -17.54
C VAL A 586 20.37 5.29 -18.67
N VAL A 587 19.42 6.09 -19.10
CA VAL A 587 19.50 6.85 -20.36
C VAL A 587 19.30 8.35 -20.18
N ASP A 588 19.75 9.10 -21.16
CA ASP A 588 19.43 10.52 -21.33
C ASP A 588 18.08 10.72 -22.05
N ASP A 589 17.75 11.98 -22.36
CA ASP A 589 16.49 12.34 -23.04
C ASP A 589 16.40 11.78 -24.49
N ASP A 590 17.54 11.47 -25.11
CA ASP A 590 17.64 10.90 -26.45
C ASP A 590 17.61 9.35 -26.41
N LEU A 591 17.33 8.77 -25.24
CA LEU A 591 17.29 7.33 -24.96
C LEU A 591 18.65 6.63 -25.13
N MET A 592 19.74 7.39 -25.05
CA MET A 592 21.09 6.83 -25.11
C MET A 592 21.62 6.56 -23.70
N PRO A 593 22.29 5.41 -23.45
CA PRO A 593 22.89 5.13 -22.16
C PRO A 593 23.86 6.24 -21.74
N VAL A 594 23.71 6.70 -20.49
CA VAL A 594 24.61 7.68 -19.90
C VAL A 594 25.92 6.99 -19.46
N PRO A 595 27.01 7.74 -19.24
CA PRO A 595 28.21 7.23 -18.59
C PRO A 595 27.92 6.41 -17.34
N LEU A 596 28.64 5.31 -17.12
CA LEU A 596 28.48 4.51 -15.90
C LEU A 596 28.59 5.38 -14.64
N GLY A 597 27.61 5.31 -13.74
CA GLY A 597 27.56 6.13 -12.53
C GLY A 597 26.98 7.54 -12.69
N ALA A 598 26.74 8.00 -13.92
CA ALA A 598 25.96 9.21 -14.15
C ALA A 598 24.46 8.95 -13.92
N PRO A 599 23.71 9.95 -13.44
CA PRO A 599 22.27 9.81 -13.24
C PRO A 599 21.49 9.98 -14.56
N GLY A 600 20.48 9.15 -14.78
CA GLY A 600 19.59 9.20 -15.95
C GLY A 600 18.22 8.59 -15.66
N GLU A 601 17.37 8.50 -16.68
CA GLU A 601 16.07 7.80 -16.61
C GLU A 601 16.31 6.28 -16.67
N ILE A 602 15.72 5.52 -15.75
CA ILE A 602 15.73 4.05 -15.78
C ILE A 602 14.69 3.59 -16.80
N VAL A 603 15.10 2.79 -17.78
CA VAL A 603 14.22 2.25 -18.83
C VAL A 603 14.42 0.75 -18.96
N PHE A 604 13.38 0.05 -19.41
CA PHE A 604 13.34 -1.42 -19.43
C PHE A 604 13.07 -1.95 -20.82
N SER A 605 13.70 -3.07 -21.16
CA SER A 605 13.51 -3.78 -22.43
C SER A 605 13.51 -5.30 -22.21
N GLY A 606 13.05 -6.03 -23.22
CA GLY A 606 12.92 -7.48 -23.22
C GLY A 606 11.54 -7.97 -22.77
N VAL A 607 11.47 -9.25 -22.42
CA VAL A 607 10.21 -9.99 -22.21
C VAL A 607 9.34 -9.44 -21.09
N CYS A 608 9.90 -8.66 -20.17
CA CYS A 608 9.14 -8.03 -19.09
C CYS A 608 8.22 -6.90 -19.57
N VAL A 609 8.54 -6.24 -20.69
CA VAL A 609 7.81 -5.04 -21.15
C VAL A 609 6.44 -5.42 -21.68
N GLY A 610 5.41 -4.92 -21.01
CA GLY A 610 4.01 -5.10 -21.39
C GLY A 610 3.69 -4.52 -22.78
N ARG A 611 2.49 -4.86 -23.28
CA ARG A 611 2.03 -4.45 -24.61
C ARG A 611 1.71 -2.95 -24.69
N GLY A 612 1.33 -2.35 -23.58
CA GLY A 612 0.93 -0.95 -23.49
C GLY A 612 -0.16 -0.71 -22.46
N TYR A 613 -0.87 0.40 -22.60
CA TYR A 613 -2.04 0.72 -21.79
C TYR A 613 -3.35 0.41 -22.52
N VAL A 614 -4.27 -0.29 -21.86
CA VAL A 614 -5.56 -0.69 -22.43
C VAL A 614 -6.37 0.54 -22.85
N ASN A 615 -6.80 0.55 -24.11
CA ASN A 615 -7.58 1.62 -24.73
C ASN A 615 -6.98 3.03 -24.53
N ASP A 616 -5.64 3.16 -24.48
CA ASP A 616 -4.92 4.43 -24.39
C ASP A 616 -3.69 4.45 -25.33
N PRO A 617 -3.89 4.59 -26.65
CA PRO A 617 -2.79 4.58 -27.61
C PRO A 617 -1.85 5.77 -27.42
N GLU A 618 -2.33 6.91 -26.93
CA GLU A 618 -1.52 8.11 -26.75
C GLU A 618 -0.50 7.96 -25.62
N ARG A 619 -0.92 7.49 -24.43
CA ARG A 619 0.05 7.20 -23.35
C ARG A 619 0.95 6.04 -23.72
N THR A 620 0.41 5.05 -24.43
CA THR A 620 1.20 3.91 -24.90
C THR A 620 2.35 4.38 -25.78
N ALA A 621 2.10 5.20 -26.81
CA ALA A 621 3.13 5.70 -27.71
C ALA A 621 4.20 6.57 -27.02
N ARG A 622 3.85 7.24 -25.90
CA ARG A 622 4.79 8.04 -25.11
C ARG A 622 5.67 7.20 -24.19
N ALA A 623 5.12 6.14 -23.61
CA ALA A 623 5.80 5.34 -22.58
C ALA A 623 6.45 4.07 -23.12
N PHE A 624 5.89 3.47 -24.18
CA PHE A 624 6.36 2.24 -24.83
C PHE A 624 6.88 2.59 -26.23
N VAL A 625 8.19 2.68 -26.36
CA VAL A 625 8.88 3.09 -27.59
C VAL A 625 9.73 1.94 -28.14
N PRO A 626 10.15 1.97 -29.41
CA PRO A 626 11.09 0.97 -29.92
C PRO A 626 12.43 1.02 -29.17
N ASP A 627 13.02 -0.14 -28.85
CA ASP A 627 14.36 -0.19 -28.27
C ASP A 627 15.43 0.12 -29.33
N PRO A 628 16.20 1.22 -29.22
CA PRO A 628 17.22 1.60 -30.20
C PRO A 628 18.40 0.61 -30.24
N HIS A 629 18.55 -0.24 -29.23
CA HIS A 629 19.65 -1.20 -29.11
C HIS A 629 19.26 -2.63 -29.48
N ARG A 630 17.95 -2.92 -29.62
CA ARG A 630 17.43 -4.26 -29.89
C ARG A 630 16.27 -4.19 -30.89
N ALA A 631 16.55 -4.57 -32.13
CA ALA A 631 15.54 -4.55 -33.19
C ALA A 631 14.36 -5.48 -32.87
N GLY A 632 13.14 -4.94 -32.96
CA GLY A 632 11.90 -5.67 -32.70
C GLY A 632 11.45 -5.68 -31.23
N GLU A 633 12.32 -5.27 -30.31
CA GLU A 633 11.99 -5.16 -28.88
C GLU A 633 11.37 -3.79 -28.55
N ARG A 634 10.63 -3.76 -27.44
CA ARG A 634 10.03 -2.54 -26.88
C ARG A 634 10.85 -2.07 -25.68
N LEU A 635 10.93 -0.76 -25.53
CA LEU A 635 11.49 -0.05 -24.40
C LEU A 635 10.36 0.64 -23.62
N TYR A 636 10.29 0.41 -22.32
CA TYR A 636 9.39 1.11 -21.42
C TYR A 636 10.11 2.21 -20.63
N ARG A 637 9.56 3.43 -20.70
CA ARG A 637 10.02 4.62 -19.97
C ARG A 637 9.35 4.71 -18.61
N SER A 638 10.10 4.44 -17.54
CA SER A 638 9.52 4.32 -16.19
C SER A 638 9.23 5.66 -15.49
N GLY A 639 9.90 6.74 -15.91
CA GLY A 639 9.95 8.01 -15.19
C GLY A 639 10.78 7.99 -13.89
N ASP A 640 11.37 6.85 -13.53
CA ASP A 640 12.31 6.73 -12.40
C ASP A 640 13.70 7.23 -12.80
N ARG A 641 14.40 7.88 -11.89
CA ARG A 641 15.82 8.24 -12.04
C ARG A 641 16.70 7.28 -11.25
N GLY A 642 17.83 6.92 -11.85
CA GLY A 642 18.82 6.07 -11.21
C GLY A 642 20.20 6.24 -11.81
N ARG A 643 21.15 5.44 -11.32
CA ARG A 643 22.50 5.31 -11.89
C ARG A 643 23.08 3.93 -11.61
N TRP A 644 24.03 3.52 -12.44
CA TRP A 644 24.81 2.31 -12.20
C TRP A 644 25.87 2.51 -11.13
N HIS A 645 25.83 1.72 -10.07
CA HIS A 645 26.90 1.63 -9.08
C HIS A 645 28.10 0.86 -9.68
N PRO A 646 29.36 1.12 -9.26
CA PRO A 646 30.55 0.39 -9.73
C PRO A 646 30.45 -1.14 -9.60
N SER A 647 29.64 -1.62 -8.66
CA SER A 647 29.36 -3.06 -8.50
C SER A 647 28.46 -3.66 -9.58
N GLY A 648 28.01 -2.89 -10.57
CA GLY A 648 27.06 -3.32 -11.60
C GLY A 648 25.61 -3.38 -11.12
N LYS A 649 25.30 -2.84 -9.93
CA LYS A 649 23.96 -2.78 -9.36
C LYS A 649 23.34 -1.40 -9.57
N LEU A 650 22.01 -1.34 -9.65
CA LEU A 650 21.31 -0.07 -9.85
C LEU A 650 21.07 0.66 -8.53
N GLU A 651 21.35 1.96 -8.51
CA GLU A 651 20.96 2.87 -7.42
C GLU A 651 19.75 3.70 -7.85
N PHE A 652 18.69 3.68 -7.05
CA PHE A 652 17.49 4.48 -7.26
C PHE A 652 17.67 5.89 -6.65
N LEU A 653 17.42 6.93 -7.46
CA LEU A 653 17.60 8.34 -7.06
C LEU A 653 16.27 9.09 -6.89
N GLY A 654 15.13 8.45 -7.15
CA GLY A 654 13.80 9.06 -7.06
C GLY A 654 13.08 9.09 -8.41
N ARG A 655 12.02 9.90 -8.51
CA ARG A 655 11.22 10.06 -9.74
C ARG A 655 11.47 11.42 -10.39
N ARG A 656 11.32 11.49 -11.71
CA ARG A 656 11.34 12.76 -12.47
C ARG A 656 10.00 13.49 -12.39
N ASP A 657 8.90 12.76 -12.24
CA ASP A 657 7.54 13.29 -12.20
C ASP A 657 7.04 13.49 -10.76
N THR A 658 5.76 13.87 -10.61
CA THR A 658 5.10 14.08 -9.32
C THR A 658 4.50 12.81 -8.72
N GLN A 659 4.75 11.62 -9.29
CA GLN A 659 4.26 10.38 -8.69
C GLN A 659 5.01 10.08 -7.41
N VAL A 660 4.30 9.45 -6.47
CA VAL A 660 4.85 9.07 -5.18
C VAL A 660 4.46 7.63 -4.87
N LYS A 661 5.29 6.92 -4.12
CA LYS A 661 4.96 5.61 -3.56
C LYS A 661 4.73 5.77 -2.06
N ILE A 662 3.50 5.55 -1.59
CA ILE A 662 3.14 5.65 -0.17
C ILE A 662 2.49 4.33 0.24
N ARG A 663 3.08 3.62 1.20
CA ARG A 663 2.64 2.30 1.70
C ARG A 663 2.55 1.26 0.58
N GLY A 664 3.48 1.34 -0.37
CA GLY A 664 3.49 0.54 -1.60
C GLY A 664 2.47 0.94 -2.67
N PHE A 665 1.55 1.87 -2.40
CA PHE A 665 0.63 2.39 -3.40
C PHE A 665 1.34 3.40 -4.29
N ARG A 666 1.33 3.16 -5.60
CA ARG A 666 1.73 4.15 -6.60
C ARG A 666 0.60 5.16 -6.74
N ILE A 667 0.86 6.39 -6.31
CA ILE A 667 -0.13 7.47 -6.27
C ILE A 667 0.29 8.58 -7.23
N GLU A 668 -0.61 8.90 -8.13
CA GLU A 668 -0.52 10.06 -9.02
C GLU A 668 -1.13 11.26 -8.33
N ILE A 669 -0.29 12.18 -7.88
CA ILE A 669 -0.70 13.42 -7.21
C ILE A 669 -1.69 14.22 -8.07
N GLY A 670 -1.51 14.24 -9.39
CA GLY A 670 -2.40 14.90 -10.33
C GLY A 670 -3.83 14.33 -10.35
N GLU A 671 -4.02 13.04 -10.06
CA GLU A 671 -5.36 12.41 -9.99
C GLU A 671 -6.17 12.95 -8.81
N ILE A 672 -5.49 13.17 -7.69
CA ILE A 672 -6.07 13.76 -6.49
C ILE A 672 -6.35 15.25 -6.71
N GLU A 673 -5.38 15.98 -7.25
CA GLU A 673 -5.52 17.41 -7.57
C GLU A 673 -6.70 17.64 -8.53
N ASN A 674 -6.83 16.85 -9.61
CA ASN A 674 -7.94 16.97 -10.56
C ASN A 674 -9.30 16.63 -9.95
N THR A 675 -9.36 15.65 -9.04
CA THR A 675 -10.60 15.31 -8.33
C THR A 675 -11.01 16.41 -7.35
N LEU A 676 -10.02 17.00 -6.65
CA LEU A 676 -10.23 18.13 -5.75
C LEU A 676 -10.80 19.35 -6.46
N LEU A 677 -10.35 19.63 -7.68
CA LEU A 677 -10.87 20.71 -8.52
C LEU A 677 -12.34 20.50 -8.96
N ARG A 678 -12.87 19.28 -8.87
CA ARG A 678 -14.28 18.99 -9.20
C ARG A 678 -15.22 19.23 -8.02
N VAL A 679 -14.70 19.46 -6.81
CA VAL A 679 -15.51 19.76 -5.63
C VAL A 679 -16.14 21.15 -5.77
N PRO A 680 -17.47 21.29 -5.63
CA PRO A 680 -18.13 22.60 -5.69
C PRO A 680 -17.54 23.61 -4.70
N GLY A 681 -17.06 24.74 -5.21
CA GLY A 681 -16.49 25.84 -4.41
C GLY A 681 -14.96 25.88 -4.35
N VAL A 682 -14.28 24.79 -4.69
CA VAL A 682 -12.82 24.76 -4.86
C VAL A 682 -12.44 25.46 -6.18
N ARG A 683 -11.42 26.33 -6.14
CA ARG A 683 -10.91 27.06 -7.31
C ARG A 683 -9.57 26.51 -7.80
N ASP A 684 -8.63 26.31 -6.88
CA ASP A 684 -7.33 25.69 -7.12
C ASP A 684 -7.06 24.61 -6.07
N GLY A 685 -6.26 23.61 -6.44
CA GLY A 685 -5.88 22.50 -5.58
C GLY A 685 -4.45 22.06 -5.83
N ALA A 686 -3.71 21.75 -4.77
CA ALA A 686 -2.37 21.17 -4.84
C ALA A 686 -2.20 20.12 -3.75
N VAL A 687 -1.58 19.00 -4.08
CA VAL A 687 -1.31 17.93 -3.11
C VAL A 687 0.20 17.71 -3.02
N VAL A 688 0.67 17.57 -1.78
CA VAL A 688 2.08 17.30 -1.44
C VAL A 688 2.16 16.08 -0.53
N VAL A 689 3.34 15.47 -0.49
CA VAL A 689 3.64 14.40 0.47
C VAL A 689 4.41 15.01 1.63
N THR A 690 3.96 14.73 2.84
CA THR A 690 4.68 15.09 4.06
C THR A 690 5.16 13.85 4.79
N ASP A 691 6.28 14.01 5.49
CA ASP A 691 6.80 12.99 6.40
C ASP A 691 6.29 13.30 7.81
N THR A 692 5.66 12.34 8.47
CA THR A 692 5.30 12.41 9.89
C THR A 692 6.09 11.34 10.65
N GLY A 693 6.06 11.35 11.99
CA GLY A 693 6.67 10.24 12.75
C GLY A 693 6.08 8.86 12.43
N ALA A 694 4.89 8.84 11.82
CA ALA A 694 4.23 7.62 11.34
C ALA A 694 4.65 7.18 9.93
N GLY A 695 5.37 8.01 9.19
CA GLY A 695 5.77 7.81 7.79
C GLY A 695 5.12 8.80 6.83
N GLN A 696 5.18 8.52 5.53
CA GLN A 696 4.65 9.41 4.50
C GLN A 696 3.12 9.47 4.48
N GLN A 697 2.58 10.67 4.27
CA GLN A 697 1.15 10.93 4.07
C GLN A 697 0.89 12.02 3.02
N LEU A 698 -0.34 12.08 2.51
CA LEU A 698 -0.81 13.11 1.59
C LEU A 698 -1.34 14.32 2.36
N ALA A 699 -1.02 15.53 1.91
CA ALA A 699 -1.63 16.76 2.39
C ALA A 699 -2.18 17.56 1.22
N ALA A 700 -3.47 17.88 1.25
CA ALA A 700 -4.14 18.66 0.23
C ALA A 700 -4.25 20.13 0.64
N PHE A 701 -3.89 21.03 -0.28
CA PHE A 701 -4.10 22.46 -0.17
C PHE A 701 -5.12 22.87 -1.21
N TYR A 702 -6.07 23.72 -0.81
CA TYR A 702 -7.11 24.19 -1.73
C TYR A 702 -7.43 25.66 -1.51
N THR A 703 -7.91 26.31 -2.57
CA THR A 703 -8.44 27.68 -2.51
C THR A 703 -9.95 27.65 -2.70
N ALA A 704 -10.65 28.47 -1.91
CA ALA A 704 -12.10 28.66 -1.98
C ALA A 704 -12.45 30.03 -1.40
N PRO A 705 -13.60 30.65 -1.76
CA PRO A 705 -14.02 31.94 -1.20
C PRO A 705 -14.07 31.96 0.33
N THR A 706 -14.46 30.83 0.91
CA THR A 706 -14.47 30.54 2.34
C THR A 706 -13.95 29.12 2.57
N PRO A 707 -13.36 28.81 3.74
CA PRO A 707 -13.01 27.44 4.09
C PRO A 707 -14.22 26.51 3.94
N LEU A 708 -14.01 25.36 3.31
CA LEU A 708 -14.99 24.29 3.22
C LEU A 708 -14.73 23.29 4.36
N ASP A 709 -15.78 22.60 4.79
CA ASP A 709 -15.65 21.49 5.73
C ASP A 709 -14.78 20.39 5.10
N SER A 710 -13.72 19.97 5.80
CA SER A 710 -12.83 18.90 5.33
C SER A 710 -13.57 17.60 5.08
N ARG A 711 -14.67 17.33 5.80
CA ARG A 711 -15.51 16.14 5.59
C ARG A 711 -16.17 16.13 4.22
N ILE A 712 -16.66 17.28 3.75
CA ILE A 712 -17.25 17.40 2.41
C ILE A 712 -16.20 17.13 1.33
N LEU A 713 -14.98 17.64 1.52
CA LEU A 713 -13.86 17.38 0.61
C LEU A 713 -13.50 15.89 0.59
N GLN A 714 -13.37 15.27 1.77
CA GLN A 714 -13.09 13.84 1.91
C GLN A 714 -14.17 12.97 1.28
N GLU A 715 -15.45 13.22 1.56
CA GLU A 715 -16.58 12.47 1.01
C GLU A 715 -16.60 12.54 -0.52
N HIS A 716 -16.38 13.72 -1.09
CA HIS A 716 -16.38 13.90 -2.55
C HIS A 716 -15.22 13.18 -3.23
N LEU A 717 -14.02 13.22 -2.62
CA LEU A 717 -12.87 12.48 -3.11
C LEU A 717 -13.08 10.97 -2.97
N ALA A 718 -13.59 10.50 -1.84
CA ALA A 718 -13.84 9.08 -1.55
C ALA A 718 -14.90 8.44 -2.47
N ALA A 719 -15.80 9.23 -3.07
CA ALA A 719 -16.77 8.73 -4.04
C ALA A 719 -16.14 8.25 -5.36
N THR A 720 -14.92 8.71 -5.69
CA THR A 720 -14.28 8.44 -6.99
C THR A 720 -12.87 7.87 -6.87
N LEU A 721 -12.15 8.22 -5.81
CA LEU A 721 -10.80 7.78 -5.54
C LEU A 721 -10.79 6.58 -4.58
N PRO A 722 -9.86 5.62 -4.76
CA PRO A 722 -9.58 4.63 -3.74
C PRO A 722 -9.18 5.28 -2.41
N ALA A 723 -9.51 4.63 -1.29
CA ALA A 723 -9.28 5.18 0.05
C ALA A 723 -7.82 5.62 0.32
N TYR A 724 -6.84 4.91 -0.23
CA TYR A 724 -5.42 5.26 -0.08
C TYR A 724 -4.98 6.53 -0.84
N MET A 725 -5.79 7.03 -1.78
CA MET A 725 -5.54 8.27 -2.52
C MET A 725 -6.26 9.49 -1.91
N VAL A 726 -7.19 9.27 -0.98
CA VAL A 726 -7.90 10.37 -0.31
C VAL A 726 -6.98 10.98 0.75
N PRO A 727 -6.63 12.28 0.66
CA PRO A 727 -5.78 12.93 1.64
C PRO A 727 -6.41 12.92 3.03
N PRO A 728 -5.67 12.59 4.10
CA PRO A 728 -6.18 12.69 5.48
C PRO A 728 -6.29 14.13 5.97
N VAL A 729 -5.51 15.06 5.41
CA VAL A 729 -5.43 16.46 5.88
C VAL A 729 -5.67 17.45 4.74
N PHE A 730 -6.41 18.51 5.06
CA PHE A 730 -6.81 19.57 4.11
C PHE A 730 -6.50 20.95 4.69
N HIS A 731 -5.80 21.77 3.93
CA HIS A 731 -5.40 23.11 4.32
C HIS A 731 -6.03 24.12 3.35
N TRP A 732 -6.92 24.97 3.88
CA TRP A 732 -7.45 26.10 3.11
C TRP A 732 -6.39 27.20 2.98
N GLN A 733 -6.27 27.76 1.79
CA GLN A 733 -5.42 28.92 1.50
C GLN A 733 -6.22 29.98 0.73
N GLN A 734 -5.96 31.25 1.01
CA GLN A 734 -6.52 32.34 0.19
C GLN A 734 -5.96 32.31 -1.24
N ALA A 735 -4.69 31.91 -1.39
CA ALA A 735 -4.03 31.66 -2.66
C ALA A 735 -2.92 30.62 -2.46
N LEU A 736 -2.67 29.77 -3.45
CA LEU A 736 -1.53 28.85 -3.39
C LEU A 736 -0.21 29.61 -3.58
N PRO A 737 0.85 29.32 -2.80
CA PRO A 737 2.15 29.93 -3.00
C PRO A 737 2.69 29.52 -4.36
N LEU A 738 3.27 30.50 -5.08
CA LEU A 738 3.85 30.30 -6.39
C LEU A 738 5.36 30.55 -6.34
N THR A 739 6.11 29.79 -7.12
CA THR A 739 7.52 30.04 -7.43
C THR A 739 7.66 31.35 -8.24
N PRO A 740 8.87 31.94 -8.33
CA PRO A 740 9.12 33.10 -9.20
C PRO A 740 8.73 32.90 -10.67
N ASN A 741 8.62 31.63 -11.11
CA ASN A 741 8.19 31.24 -12.46
C ASN A 741 6.67 31.02 -12.60
N GLY A 742 5.87 31.38 -11.58
CA GLY A 742 4.41 31.29 -11.61
C GLY A 742 3.83 29.87 -11.45
N LYS A 743 4.66 28.85 -11.16
CA LYS A 743 4.19 27.49 -10.82
C LYS A 743 3.93 27.35 -9.33
N THR A 744 2.98 26.52 -8.90
CA THR A 744 2.75 26.20 -7.48
C THR A 744 4.03 25.75 -6.78
N ASP A 745 4.38 26.43 -5.68
CA ASP A 745 5.56 26.14 -4.88
C ASP A 745 5.29 25.00 -3.90
N LYS A 746 5.45 23.77 -4.39
CA LYS A 746 5.27 22.55 -3.59
C LYS A 746 6.26 22.45 -2.42
N LYS A 747 7.44 23.09 -2.47
CA LYS A 747 8.38 23.09 -1.34
C LYS A 747 7.84 23.89 -0.18
N THR A 748 7.34 25.10 -0.47
CA THR A 748 6.68 25.94 0.53
C THR A 748 5.43 25.24 1.09
N LEU A 749 4.61 24.60 0.24
CA LEU A 749 3.46 23.81 0.69
C LEU A 749 3.85 22.63 1.60
N THR A 750 4.91 21.90 1.26
CA THR A 750 5.41 20.77 2.08
C THR A 750 5.87 21.27 3.45
N HIS A 751 6.57 22.39 3.50
CA HIS A 751 6.98 23.03 4.76
C HIS A 751 5.78 23.55 5.56
N LEU A 752 4.75 24.09 4.91
CA LEU A 752 3.52 24.50 5.57
C LEU A 752 2.80 23.29 6.18
N ALA A 753 2.67 22.19 5.45
CA ALA A 753 2.01 20.99 5.95
C ALA A 753 2.76 20.31 7.11
N THR A 754 4.07 20.52 7.26
CA THR A 754 4.82 20.01 8.43
C THR A 754 4.72 20.91 9.67
N HIS A 755 4.39 22.20 9.52
CA HIS A 755 4.38 23.17 10.63
C HIS A 755 2.99 23.69 11.00
N THR A 756 1.97 23.35 10.22
CA THR A 756 0.59 23.77 10.45
C THR A 756 -0.25 22.53 10.75
N GLY A 757 -0.73 22.38 11.99
CA GLY A 757 -1.83 21.44 12.27
C GLY A 757 -3.05 21.81 11.42
N ASN A 758 -3.93 20.83 11.14
CA ASN A 758 -5.12 20.99 10.29
C ASN A 758 -5.80 22.35 10.53
N GLY A 759 -5.77 23.20 9.50
CA GLY A 759 -6.10 24.61 9.63
C GLY A 759 -7.59 24.86 9.50
N THR A 760 -8.32 24.76 10.61
CA THR A 760 -9.55 25.52 10.91
C THR A 760 -9.79 25.57 12.43
N ASP A 761 -8.94 26.28 13.19
CA ASP A 761 -9.37 27.17 14.30
C ASP A 761 -8.16 27.89 14.94
N PRO A 762 -8.16 29.22 15.11
CA PRO A 762 -7.27 29.89 16.03
C PRO A 762 -7.78 29.67 17.46
N ALA A 763 -7.14 28.76 18.20
CA ALA A 763 -7.14 28.73 19.66
C ALA A 763 -8.51 28.88 20.35
N ALA A 764 -9.51 28.07 19.98
CA ALA A 764 -10.44 27.59 20.98
C ALA A 764 -9.64 26.74 21.97
N GLU A 765 -9.69 27.05 23.27
CA GLU A 765 -8.92 26.41 24.36
C GLU A 765 -8.73 24.90 24.14
N ARG A 766 -7.59 24.49 23.58
CA ARG A 766 -7.26 23.08 23.38
C ARG A 766 -7.11 22.45 24.76
N LYS A 767 -8.11 21.67 25.18
CA LYS A 767 -8.12 21.04 26.50
C LYS A 767 -7.08 19.93 26.53
N ALA A 768 -6.10 20.07 27.41
CA ALA A 768 -5.06 19.07 27.60
C ALA A 768 -5.64 17.71 28.04
N PRO A 769 -4.93 16.59 27.75
CA PRO A 769 -5.20 15.28 28.32
C PRO A 769 -5.34 15.36 29.85
N ALA A 770 -6.50 14.93 30.36
CA ALA A 770 -6.92 15.13 31.74
C ALA A 770 -6.72 13.89 32.62
N THR A 771 -6.87 12.67 32.08
CA THR A 771 -6.71 11.41 32.83
C THR A 771 -5.33 10.78 32.63
N ALA A 772 -4.94 9.85 33.49
CA ALA A 772 -3.66 9.13 33.35
C ALA A 772 -3.60 8.32 32.05
N THR A 773 -4.71 7.74 31.61
CA THR A 773 -4.81 7.03 30.33
C THR A 773 -4.84 7.97 29.15
N GLU A 774 -5.52 9.12 29.24
CA GLU A 774 -5.41 10.18 28.22
C GLU A 774 -3.95 10.65 28.09
N GLN A 775 -3.20 10.82 29.19
CA GLN A 775 -1.78 11.19 29.16
C GLN A 775 -0.89 10.10 28.57
N ARG A 776 -1.14 8.82 28.91
CA ARG A 776 -0.44 7.66 28.34
C ARG A 776 -0.69 7.53 26.83
N LEU A 777 -1.94 7.72 26.41
CA LEU A 777 -2.33 7.75 25.00
C LEU A 777 -1.70 8.93 24.27
N ALA A 778 -1.69 10.12 24.87
CA ALA A 778 -1.05 11.29 24.28
C ALA A 778 0.46 11.07 24.11
N ALA A 779 1.14 10.44 25.08
CA ALA A 779 2.55 10.09 24.95
C ALA A 779 2.79 9.04 23.85
N ALA A 780 1.92 8.03 23.75
CA ALA A 780 1.99 7.03 22.69
C ALA A 780 1.71 7.64 21.30
N TRP A 781 0.72 8.52 21.18
CA TRP A 781 0.45 9.30 19.97
C TRP A 781 1.62 10.20 19.60
N ALA A 782 2.22 10.92 20.56
CA ALA A 782 3.38 11.77 20.33
C ALA A 782 4.54 10.97 19.73
N ASN A 783 4.84 9.79 20.30
CA ASN A 783 5.90 8.91 19.82
C ASN A 783 5.59 8.36 18.41
N VAL A 784 4.36 7.89 18.19
CA VAL A 784 3.94 7.27 16.92
C VAL A 784 3.78 8.30 15.78
N LEU A 785 3.31 9.50 16.08
CA LEU A 785 3.05 10.56 15.10
C LEU A 785 4.24 11.52 14.94
N GLY A 786 5.23 11.47 15.84
CA GLY A 786 6.41 12.34 15.81
C GLY A 786 6.08 13.81 16.07
N ILE A 787 5.11 14.07 16.94
CA ILE A 787 4.68 15.42 17.36
C ILE A 787 4.92 15.59 18.85
N GLU A 788 5.12 16.83 19.29
CA GLU A 788 5.28 17.13 20.71
C GLU A 788 3.98 16.83 21.49
N GLN A 789 4.10 16.22 22.67
CA GLN A 789 2.94 15.76 23.45
C GLN A 789 2.02 16.92 23.87
N ASP A 790 2.56 18.12 24.07
CA ASP A 790 1.82 19.33 24.42
C ASP A 790 0.93 19.86 23.27
N GLN A 791 1.15 19.39 22.05
CA GLN A 791 0.32 19.71 20.88
C GLN A 791 -0.92 18.84 20.75
N ILE A 792 -1.03 17.77 21.57
CA ILE A 792 -2.14 16.81 21.56
C ILE A 792 -3.14 17.17 22.67
N GLY A 793 -4.34 17.58 22.27
CA GLY A 793 -5.49 17.80 23.12
C GLY A 793 -6.39 16.57 23.22
N ARG A 794 -7.21 16.51 24.27
CA ARG A 794 -8.07 15.35 24.54
C ARG A 794 -9.18 15.10 23.52
N GLN A 795 -9.59 16.16 22.80
CA GLN A 795 -10.63 16.08 21.75
C GLN A 795 -10.01 15.98 20.35
N ASP A 796 -8.69 15.77 20.26
CA ASP A 796 -8.05 15.59 18.97
C ASP A 796 -8.40 14.23 18.37
N HIS A 797 -8.69 14.26 17.08
CA HIS A 797 -8.93 13.10 16.25
C HIS A 797 -7.59 12.57 15.68
N PHE A 798 -7.34 11.27 15.81
CA PHE A 798 -6.06 10.63 15.48
C PHE A 798 -5.63 10.89 14.04
N PHE A 799 -6.55 10.69 13.09
CA PHE A 799 -6.27 10.84 11.66
C PHE A 799 -6.10 12.30 11.26
N ASP A 800 -6.75 13.24 11.97
CA ASP A 800 -6.63 14.68 11.71
C ASP A 800 -5.28 15.22 12.16
N ARG A 801 -4.63 14.52 13.10
CA ARG A 801 -3.26 14.80 13.56
C ARG A 801 -2.20 14.05 12.75
N GLY A 802 -2.56 13.53 11.58
CA GLY A 802 -1.65 12.81 10.68
C GLY A 802 -1.53 11.32 10.99
N GLY A 803 -2.45 10.77 11.78
CA GLY A 803 -2.61 9.34 12.00
C GLY A 803 -3.06 8.61 10.74
N THR A 804 -2.72 7.34 10.64
CA THR A 804 -2.90 6.48 9.47
C THR A 804 -3.19 5.05 9.94
N SER A 805 -3.64 4.15 9.06
CA SER A 805 -3.86 2.75 9.47
C SER A 805 -2.57 2.09 9.97
N LEU A 806 -1.42 2.38 9.35
CA LEU A 806 -0.13 1.86 9.81
C LEU A 806 0.27 2.45 11.16
N SER A 807 0.01 3.74 11.38
CA SER A 807 0.32 4.38 12.66
C SER A 807 -0.63 3.92 13.77
N ALA A 808 -1.88 3.62 13.45
CA ALA A 808 -2.82 3.00 14.38
C ALA A 808 -2.37 1.59 14.77
N VAL A 809 -1.82 0.81 13.82
CA VAL A 809 -1.17 -0.47 14.12
C VAL A 809 0.07 -0.28 15.00
N LYS A 810 0.94 0.68 14.68
CA LYS A 810 2.10 1.04 15.52
C LYS A 810 1.67 1.50 16.93
N LEU A 811 0.55 2.20 17.03
CA LEU A 811 -0.04 2.63 18.30
C LEU A 811 -0.56 1.46 19.13
N ALA A 812 -1.27 0.53 18.49
CA ALA A 812 -1.70 -0.72 19.12
C ALA A 812 -0.51 -1.50 19.70
N ILE A 813 0.56 -1.64 18.91
CA ILE A 813 1.84 -2.22 19.34
C ILE A 813 2.40 -1.43 20.53
N ALA A 814 2.57 -0.10 20.43
CA ALA A 814 3.11 0.72 21.51
C ALA A 814 2.32 0.66 22.83
N LEU A 815 1.04 0.27 22.77
CA LEU A 815 0.15 0.09 23.91
C LEU A 815 -0.04 -1.38 24.30
N ASP A 816 0.89 -2.25 23.93
CA ASP A 816 0.89 -3.68 24.27
C ASP A 816 -0.41 -4.38 23.84
N ARG A 817 -0.91 -4.02 22.66
CA ARG A 817 -2.12 -4.56 22.03
C ARG A 817 -3.40 -4.41 22.86
N GLN A 818 -3.43 -3.48 23.81
CA GLN A 818 -4.65 -3.12 24.56
C GLN A 818 -5.72 -2.46 23.67
N ILE A 819 -5.34 -2.01 22.48
CA ILE A 819 -6.23 -1.52 21.44
C ILE A 819 -5.89 -2.19 20.11
N THR A 820 -6.85 -2.25 19.21
CA THR A 820 -6.69 -2.70 17.82
C THR A 820 -6.80 -1.52 16.84
N LEU A 821 -6.43 -1.73 15.57
CA LEU A 821 -6.71 -0.76 14.50
C LEU A 821 -8.21 -0.39 14.47
N LYS A 822 -9.08 -1.38 14.69
CA LYS A 822 -10.52 -1.22 14.69
C LYS A 822 -10.97 -0.26 15.78
N ASP A 823 -10.38 -0.33 16.96
CA ASP A 823 -10.70 0.54 18.09
C ASP A 823 -10.29 1.98 17.78
N VAL A 824 -9.10 2.20 17.20
CA VAL A 824 -8.67 3.53 16.75
C VAL A 824 -9.57 4.08 15.64
N THR A 825 -10.06 3.24 14.72
CA THR A 825 -10.99 3.70 13.66
C THR A 825 -12.40 3.98 14.18
N ARG A 826 -12.86 3.26 15.22
CA ARG A 826 -14.18 3.43 15.82
C ARG A 826 -14.23 4.58 16.82
N HIS A 827 -13.15 4.75 17.57
CA HIS A 827 -12.97 5.78 18.60
C HIS A 827 -11.70 6.59 18.30
N PRO A 828 -11.68 7.36 17.20
CA PRO A 828 -10.49 8.07 16.76
C PRO A 828 -10.15 9.29 17.62
N VAL A 829 -11.02 9.70 18.54
CA VAL A 829 -10.76 10.83 19.46
C VAL A 829 -10.02 10.33 20.69
N LEU A 830 -8.98 11.05 21.13
CA LEU A 830 -8.10 10.62 22.22
C LEU A 830 -8.87 10.31 23.52
N ALA A 831 -9.78 11.19 23.94
CA ALA A 831 -10.61 10.97 25.14
C ALA A 831 -11.57 9.78 25.00
N ASP A 832 -12.10 9.53 23.81
CA ASP A 832 -13.03 8.42 23.56
C ASP A 832 -12.26 7.08 23.60
N LEU A 833 -11.08 7.03 22.98
CA LEU A 833 -10.16 5.89 23.06
C LEU A 833 -9.65 5.67 24.49
N ALA A 834 -9.36 6.75 25.23
CA ALA A 834 -8.97 6.69 26.63
C ALA A 834 -10.10 6.14 27.51
N THR A 835 -11.33 6.55 27.24
CA THR A 835 -12.52 6.06 27.94
C THR A 835 -12.74 4.57 27.69
N GLN A 836 -12.49 4.10 26.46
CA GLN A 836 -12.53 2.68 26.13
C GLN A 836 -11.44 1.89 26.89
N LEU A 837 -10.24 2.45 27.00
CA LEU A 837 -9.13 1.84 27.74
C LEU A 837 -9.30 1.88 29.27
N ASP A 838 -9.82 2.99 29.81
CA ASP A 838 -10.18 3.17 31.23
C ASP A 838 -11.40 2.33 31.64
N GLY A 839 -12.18 1.85 30.66
CA GLY A 839 -13.25 0.87 30.82
C GLY A 839 -12.79 -0.53 31.22
N GLY A 840 -11.47 -0.79 31.31
CA GLY A 840 -10.90 -1.91 32.04
C GLY A 840 -10.86 -1.65 33.56
N SER A 841 -12.00 -1.83 34.25
CA SER A 841 -12.30 -1.60 35.69
C SER A 841 -12.75 -0.19 36.11
N PRO A 842 -14.08 0.07 36.22
CA PRO A 842 -14.60 1.35 36.67
C PRO A 842 -14.53 1.50 38.20
N GLN A 843 -13.78 2.50 38.69
CA GLN A 843 -14.11 3.16 39.96
C GLN A 843 -15.02 4.36 39.68
N HIS A 844 -16.33 4.12 39.80
CA HIS A 844 -17.36 5.14 39.85
C HIS A 844 -17.25 5.95 41.16
N THR A 845 -16.98 7.25 41.03
CA THR A 845 -17.46 8.25 41.99
C THR A 845 -18.22 9.35 41.24
N GLN A 846 -19.34 8.97 40.63
CA GLN A 846 -20.53 9.81 40.57
C GLN A 846 -21.78 8.91 40.43
N PRO A 847 -22.91 9.23 41.08
CA PRO A 847 -24.07 8.33 41.15
C PRO A 847 -24.72 8.16 39.78
N LYS A 848 -24.88 6.90 39.33
CA LYS A 848 -25.66 6.48 38.16
C LYS A 848 -27.06 7.14 38.19
N ALA A 849 -27.33 7.95 37.18
CA ALA A 849 -28.68 8.15 36.66
C ALA A 849 -28.71 7.56 35.24
N ASP A 850 -29.68 6.67 35.02
CA ASP A 850 -30.14 6.05 33.77
C ASP A 850 -29.37 4.82 33.22
N THR A 851 -29.81 3.63 33.66
CA THR A 851 -29.55 2.31 33.09
C THR A 851 -30.47 2.05 31.89
N ALA A 852 -30.04 2.41 30.69
CA ALA A 852 -30.69 1.99 29.44
C ALA A 852 -30.31 0.53 29.11
N LEU A 853 -31.28 -0.31 28.72
CA LEU A 853 -31.02 -1.69 28.27
C LEU A 853 -31.02 -1.82 26.74
N LEU A 854 -31.64 -0.87 26.02
CA LEU A 854 -31.66 -0.87 24.56
C LEU A 854 -30.44 -0.18 23.98
N GLU A 855 -29.56 -0.98 23.38
CA GLU A 855 -28.42 -0.51 22.62
C GLU A 855 -28.82 -0.31 21.14
N PRO A 856 -28.67 0.90 20.57
CA PRO A 856 -28.92 1.12 19.15
C PRO A 856 -27.76 0.56 18.31
N LEU A 857 -28.06 -0.43 17.45
CA LEU A 857 -27.04 -1.09 16.61
C LEU A 857 -26.96 -0.51 15.18
N SER A 858 -27.95 0.28 14.77
CA SER A 858 -27.98 1.04 13.51
C SER A 858 -28.06 2.54 13.82
N GLN A 859 -27.25 3.38 13.14
CA GLN A 859 -27.35 4.83 13.29
C GLN A 859 -28.72 5.33 12.81
N SER A 860 -29.40 6.16 13.61
CA SER A 860 -30.56 6.91 13.11
C SER A 860 -30.08 7.88 12.02
N PRO A 861 -30.60 7.80 10.79
CA PRO A 861 -30.35 8.83 9.78
C PRO A 861 -30.93 10.15 10.27
N SER A 862 -30.22 11.26 10.08
CA SER A 862 -30.67 12.58 10.50
C SER A 862 -31.99 13.00 9.84
N ALA A 863 -32.91 13.53 10.65
CA ALA A 863 -33.99 14.48 10.36
C ALA A 863 -35.10 14.15 9.33
N SER A 864 -35.05 13.06 8.56
CA SER A 864 -36.22 12.55 7.83
C SER A 864 -36.49 11.11 8.22
N TYR A 865 -37.01 10.92 9.44
CA TYR A 865 -37.57 9.64 9.85
C TYR A 865 -38.77 9.35 8.95
N ASP A 866 -38.61 8.43 8.00
CA ASP A 866 -39.76 7.85 7.32
C ASP A 866 -40.45 6.98 8.37
N ALA A 867 -41.55 7.51 8.92
CA ALA A 867 -42.35 6.83 9.94
C ALA A 867 -42.88 5.45 9.50
N GLN A 868 -42.68 5.06 8.23
CA GLN A 868 -43.07 3.77 7.69
C GLN A 868 -42.14 2.59 8.04
N ALA A 869 -40.83 2.79 8.30
CA ALA A 869 -39.87 1.68 8.38
C ALA A 869 -39.86 0.85 9.69
N GLY A 870 -40.41 1.37 10.80
CA GLY A 870 -40.52 0.65 12.08
C GLY A 870 -39.17 0.39 12.80
N ALA A 871 -39.23 -0.22 13.99
CA ALA A 871 -38.05 -0.61 14.79
C ALA A 871 -38.03 -2.12 15.06
N LEU A 872 -36.84 -2.74 15.06
CA LEU A 872 -36.62 -4.13 15.43
C LEU A 872 -35.86 -4.19 16.76
N VAL A 873 -36.48 -4.76 17.79
CA VAL A 873 -35.87 -4.94 19.13
C VAL A 873 -35.46 -6.40 19.32
N CYS A 874 -34.17 -6.64 19.55
CA CYS A 874 -33.57 -7.97 19.54
C CYS A 874 -33.11 -8.43 20.93
N PHE A 875 -33.56 -9.61 21.35
CA PHE A 875 -33.18 -10.28 22.60
C PHE A 875 -32.18 -11.41 22.29
N PRO A 876 -30.97 -11.38 22.88
CA PRO A 876 -29.92 -12.35 22.58
C PRO A 876 -30.26 -13.74 23.12
N TYR A 877 -29.50 -14.73 22.64
CA TYR A 877 -29.49 -16.07 23.20
C TYR A 877 -28.72 -16.14 24.53
N ALA A 878 -28.81 -17.29 25.18
CA ALA A 878 -28.27 -17.52 26.50
C ALA A 878 -26.75 -17.25 26.55
N GLY A 879 -26.33 -16.35 27.46
CA GLY A 879 -24.93 -15.92 27.57
C GLY A 879 -24.44 -15.02 26.42
N GLY A 880 -25.32 -14.57 25.52
CA GLY A 880 -25.04 -13.61 24.48
C GLY A 880 -25.35 -12.17 24.89
N ASN A 881 -24.84 -11.20 24.13
CA ASN A 881 -25.05 -9.76 24.34
C ASN A 881 -25.56 -9.07 23.07
N ALA A 882 -25.77 -7.75 23.13
CA ALA A 882 -26.32 -6.95 22.04
C ALA A 882 -25.51 -7.05 20.74
N VAL A 883 -24.17 -7.16 20.84
CA VAL A 883 -23.25 -7.20 19.70
C VAL A 883 -23.54 -8.35 18.73
N ASN A 884 -24.16 -9.43 19.19
CA ASN A 884 -24.51 -10.59 18.36
C ASN A 884 -25.48 -10.27 17.22
N PHE A 885 -26.24 -9.18 17.33
CA PHE A 885 -27.15 -8.72 16.29
C PHE A 885 -26.51 -7.72 15.31
N GLN A 886 -25.27 -7.28 15.55
CA GLN A 886 -24.59 -6.31 14.69
C GLN A 886 -24.49 -6.76 13.22
N PRO A 887 -24.19 -8.04 12.89
CA PRO A 887 -24.15 -8.49 11.50
C PRO A 887 -25.53 -8.44 10.82
N MET A 888 -26.59 -8.80 11.56
CA MET A 888 -27.97 -8.70 11.07
C MET A 888 -28.39 -7.23 10.91
N ALA A 889 -28.04 -6.35 11.85
CA ALA A 889 -28.32 -4.92 11.79
C ALA A 889 -27.66 -4.26 10.57
N ARG A 890 -26.42 -4.65 10.22
CA ARG A 890 -25.76 -4.20 8.98
C ARG A 890 -26.49 -4.67 7.73
N SER A 891 -26.98 -5.90 7.74
CA SER A 891 -27.74 -6.47 6.63
C SER A 891 -29.11 -5.79 6.43
N LEU A 892 -29.67 -5.19 7.49
CA LEU A 892 -30.91 -4.40 7.45
C LEU A 892 -30.70 -2.90 7.14
N ALA A 893 -29.46 -2.39 7.16
CA ALA A 893 -29.15 -0.95 7.11
C ALA A 893 -29.61 -0.21 5.83
N PRO A 894 -29.71 -0.83 4.64
CA PRO A 894 -30.34 -0.18 3.48
C PRO A 894 -31.87 -0.28 3.56
N GLY A 895 -32.54 0.71 4.16
CA GLY A 895 -34.00 0.86 4.11
C GLY A 895 -34.82 -0.11 5.00
N GLY A 896 -34.18 -0.87 5.89
CA GLY A 896 -34.85 -1.73 6.88
C GLY A 896 -35.20 -1.01 8.20
N PRO A 897 -35.82 -1.72 9.16
CA PRO A 897 -36.18 -1.17 10.47
C PRO A 897 -34.95 -0.79 11.28
N ALA A 898 -35.09 0.24 12.14
CA ALA A 898 -34.03 0.62 13.08
C ALA A 898 -33.81 -0.51 14.11
N VAL A 899 -32.58 -1.01 14.21
CA VAL A 899 -32.26 -2.17 15.04
C VAL A 899 -31.74 -1.74 16.40
N HIS A 900 -32.44 -2.17 17.45
CA HIS A 900 -32.01 -2.08 18.84
C HIS A 900 -31.80 -3.49 19.38
N ALA A 901 -30.78 -3.70 20.19
CA ALA A 901 -30.59 -4.97 20.88
C ALA A 901 -30.55 -4.75 22.39
N VAL A 902 -31.02 -5.77 23.12
CA VAL A 902 -31.10 -5.72 24.58
C VAL A 902 -29.78 -6.19 25.17
N GLU A 903 -29.14 -5.31 25.93
CA GLU A 903 -27.99 -5.66 26.75
C GLU A 903 -28.48 -6.21 28.10
N LEU A 904 -28.23 -7.50 28.35
CA LEU A 904 -28.73 -8.17 29.55
C LEU A 904 -27.86 -7.83 30.78
N PRO A 905 -28.44 -7.34 31.89
CA PRO A 905 -27.68 -7.06 33.10
C PRO A 905 -26.89 -8.27 33.59
N GLY A 906 -25.65 -8.05 34.02
CA GLY A 906 -24.77 -9.11 34.50
C GLY A 906 -24.13 -10.00 33.43
N HIS A 907 -24.33 -9.75 32.13
CA HIS A 907 -23.76 -10.57 31.04
C HIS A 907 -22.44 -10.03 30.47
N ASP A 908 -21.99 -8.86 30.95
CA ASP A 908 -20.69 -8.30 30.61
C ASP A 908 -19.57 -8.99 31.42
N VAL A 909 -18.81 -9.85 30.73
CA VAL A 909 -17.63 -10.56 31.26
C VAL A 909 -16.49 -9.63 31.71
N ALA A 910 -16.52 -8.34 31.34
CA ALA A 910 -15.57 -7.32 31.77
C ALA A 910 -16.06 -6.49 32.97
N ALA A 911 -17.37 -6.50 33.28
CA ALA A 911 -17.95 -5.75 34.40
C ALA A 911 -17.79 -6.48 35.73
N ALA A 912 -17.66 -5.73 36.83
CA ALA A 912 -17.62 -6.28 38.17
C ALA A 912 -18.97 -6.92 38.56
N ARG A 913 -19.08 -8.25 38.37
CA ARG A 913 -20.18 -9.16 38.81
C ARG A 913 -21.50 -8.45 39.13
N GLU A 914 -22.11 -7.82 38.13
CA GLU A 914 -23.49 -7.36 38.25
C GLU A 914 -24.41 -8.59 38.34
N PRO A 915 -25.41 -8.61 39.25
CA PRO A 915 -26.33 -9.73 39.34
C PRO A 915 -27.20 -9.83 38.09
N PHE A 916 -27.43 -11.05 37.62
CA PHE A 916 -28.35 -11.30 36.51
C PHE A 916 -29.77 -10.85 36.86
N ALA A 917 -30.35 -9.98 36.05
CA ALA A 917 -31.71 -9.49 36.27
C ALA A 917 -32.75 -10.59 35.96
N PRO A 918 -33.83 -10.72 36.75
CA PRO A 918 -34.95 -11.59 36.40
C PRO A 918 -35.61 -11.18 35.09
N LEU A 919 -36.15 -12.16 34.34
CA LEU A 919 -36.82 -11.93 33.06
C LEU A 919 -37.88 -10.82 33.12
N ASP A 920 -38.73 -10.81 34.16
CA ASP A 920 -39.77 -9.79 34.33
C ASP A 920 -39.23 -8.36 34.46
N GLN A 921 -38.08 -8.21 35.11
CA GLN A 921 -37.42 -6.92 35.29
C GLN A 921 -36.85 -6.44 33.95
N VAL A 922 -36.19 -7.32 33.19
CA VAL A 922 -35.67 -7.00 31.85
C VAL A 922 -36.81 -6.57 30.93
N VAL A 923 -37.91 -7.34 30.91
CA VAL A 923 -39.08 -7.02 30.09
C VAL A 923 -39.71 -5.69 30.50
N GLU A 924 -39.88 -5.42 31.79
CA GLU A 924 -40.45 -4.15 32.26
C GLU A 924 -39.61 -2.95 31.84
N GLN A 925 -38.28 -3.05 31.96
CA GLN A 925 -37.35 -1.99 31.57
C GLN A 925 -37.34 -1.77 30.06
N VAL A 926 -37.30 -2.85 29.25
CA VAL A 926 -37.35 -2.74 27.80
C VAL A 926 -38.68 -2.14 27.33
N VAL A 927 -39.83 -2.57 27.90
CA VAL A 927 -41.14 -1.97 27.58
C VAL A 927 -41.17 -0.49 27.92
N ALA A 928 -40.67 -0.10 29.10
CA ALA A 928 -40.60 1.30 29.50
C ALA A 928 -39.71 2.12 28.56
N GLU A 929 -38.60 1.54 28.10
CA GLU A 929 -37.66 2.21 27.21
C GLU A 929 -38.19 2.35 25.78
N ILE A 930 -38.84 1.32 25.22
CA ILE A 930 -39.55 1.38 23.93
C ILE A 930 -40.56 2.54 23.93
N ILE A 931 -41.35 2.66 25.02
CA ILE A 931 -42.33 3.74 25.17
C ILE A 931 -41.63 5.10 25.32
N ARG A 932 -40.56 5.18 26.12
CA ARG A 932 -39.77 6.42 26.32
C ARG A 932 -39.16 6.92 25.03
N LEU A 933 -38.68 6.02 24.18
CA LEU A 933 -38.11 6.32 22.85
C LEU A 933 -39.18 6.66 21.80
N GLY A 934 -40.48 6.52 22.14
CA GLY A 934 -41.58 6.82 21.22
C GLY A 934 -41.67 5.85 20.05
N LEU A 935 -41.18 4.62 20.20
CA LEU A 935 -41.25 3.59 19.16
C LEU A 935 -42.70 3.09 19.05
N THR A 936 -43.38 3.46 17.98
CA THR A 936 -44.82 3.20 17.80
C THR A 936 -45.12 1.96 16.97
N ARG A 937 -44.20 1.54 16.09
CA ARG A 937 -44.27 0.32 15.25
C ARG A 937 -43.06 -0.55 15.52
N VAL A 938 -43.26 -1.66 16.24
CA VAL A 938 -42.17 -2.48 16.79
C VAL A 938 -42.28 -3.92 16.32
N SER A 939 -41.20 -4.46 15.78
CA SER A 939 -40.98 -5.89 15.62
C SER A 939 -40.02 -6.38 16.70
N LEU A 940 -40.21 -7.61 17.16
CA LEU A 940 -39.38 -8.20 18.21
C LEU A 940 -38.67 -9.44 17.67
N TRP A 941 -37.40 -9.59 17.98
CA TRP A 941 -36.63 -10.79 17.67
C TRP A 941 -36.13 -11.42 18.96
N GLY A 942 -36.41 -12.70 19.18
CA GLY A 942 -35.84 -13.45 20.29
C GLY A 942 -35.07 -14.67 19.77
N HIS A 943 -33.76 -14.71 20.02
CA HIS A 943 -32.93 -15.85 19.64
C HIS A 943 -32.80 -16.85 20.78
N SER A 944 -33.10 -18.12 20.55
CA SER A 944 -33.00 -19.20 21.54
C SER A 944 -33.73 -18.88 22.87
N SER A 945 -33.03 -18.71 24.00
CA SER A 945 -33.63 -18.29 25.28
C SER A 945 -34.27 -16.90 25.23
N GLY A 946 -33.78 -16.00 24.37
CA GLY A 946 -34.32 -14.66 24.13
C GLY A 946 -35.75 -14.67 23.56
N ALA A 947 -36.24 -15.81 23.09
CA ALA A 947 -37.63 -16.00 22.67
C ALA A 947 -38.65 -15.70 23.80
N ALA A 948 -38.33 -16.06 25.05
CA ALA A 948 -39.22 -15.83 26.19
C ALA A 948 -39.42 -14.34 26.50
N PRO A 949 -38.35 -13.53 26.73
CA PRO A 949 -38.52 -12.10 26.96
C PRO A 949 -39.06 -11.36 25.73
N ALA A 950 -38.77 -11.80 24.49
CA ALA A 950 -39.37 -11.21 23.30
C ALA A 950 -40.90 -11.40 23.26
N LEU A 951 -41.39 -12.61 23.57
CA LEU A 951 -42.83 -12.90 23.59
C LEU A 951 -43.56 -12.13 24.70
N GLU A 952 -42.99 -12.08 25.91
CA GLU A 952 -43.58 -11.36 27.03
C GLU A 952 -43.55 -9.83 26.81
N THR A 953 -42.49 -9.31 26.19
CA THR A 953 -42.41 -7.90 25.76
C THR A 953 -43.51 -7.59 24.75
N ALA A 954 -43.72 -8.45 23.75
CA ALA A 954 -44.79 -8.29 22.77
C ALA A 954 -46.16 -8.17 23.44
N ARG A 955 -46.46 -9.09 24.38
CA ARG A 955 -47.72 -9.12 25.12
C ARG A 955 -47.96 -7.83 25.91
N ARG A 956 -46.95 -7.36 26.66
CA ARG A 956 -47.04 -6.12 27.45
C ARG A 956 -47.14 -4.86 26.58
N LEU A 957 -46.50 -4.84 25.42
CA LEU A 957 -46.63 -3.75 24.45
C LEU A 957 -48.05 -3.69 23.84
N GLN A 958 -48.63 -4.84 23.49
CA GLN A 958 -50.00 -4.91 22.99
C GLN A 958 -51.03 -4.47 24.03
N GLU A 959 -50.88 -4.87 25.30
CA GLU A 959 -51.74 -4.41 26.40
C GLU A 959 -51.68 -2.90 26.60
N ARG A 960 -50.56 -2.26 26.24
CA ARG A 960 -50.34 -0.81 26.30
C ARG A 960 -50.68 -0.09 24.99
N GLY A 961 -51.21 -0.80 23.99
CA GLY A 961 -51.65 -0.24 22.72
C GLY A 961 -50.54 0.12 21.73
N VAL A 962 -49.33 -0.43 21.88
CA VAL A 962 -48.24 -0.27 20.89
C VAL A 962 -48.45 -1.25 19.73
N ASP A 963 -48.25 -0.80 18.49
CA ASP A 963 -48.37 -1.63 17.29
C ASP A 963 -47.18 -2.60 17.19
N VAL A 964 -47.36 -3.81 17.72
CA VAL A 964 -46.41 -4.91 17.56
C VAL A 964 -46.64 -5.58 16.21
N GLN A 965 -45.75 -5.32 15.25
CA GLN A 965 -45.92 -5.76 13.87
C GLN A 965 -45.69 -7.25 13.69
N ARG A 966 -44.69 -7.80 14.39
CA ARG A 966 -44.28 -9.21 14.29
C ARG A 966 -43.33 -9.61 15.42
N VAL A 967 -43.37 -10.89 15.80
CA VAL A 967 -42.39 -11.50 16.69
C VAL A 967 -41.67 -12.63 15.97
N PHE A 968 -40.35 -12.57 15.91
CA PHE A 968 -39.48 -13.60 15.34
C PHE A 968 -38.91 -14.45 16.47
N LEU A 969 -39.23 -15.75 16.46
CA LEU A 969 -38.72 -16.73 17.43
C LEU A 969 -37.67 -17.58 16.74
N ALA A 970 -36.41 -17.22 16.94
CA ALA A 970 -35.28 -17.80 16.22
C ALA A 970 -34.64 -18.93 17.01
N ALA A 971 -34.31 -20.04 16.35
CA ALA A 971 -33.66 -21.22 16.93
C ALA A 971 -34.38 -21.76 18.20
N GLN A 972 -35.72 -21.69 18.24
CA GLN A 972 -36.51 -22.13 19.39
C GLN A 972 -37.87 -22.72 18.98
N LEU A 973 -38.16 -23.94 19.43
CA LEU A 973 -39.50 -24.55 19.39
C LEU A 973 -40.20 -24.40 20.74
N LEU A 974 -41.52 -24.59 20.86
CA LEU A 974 -42.23 -24.41 22.13
C LEU A 974 -42.10 -25.60 23.09
N GLY A 975 -42.16 -26.84 22.58
CA GLY A 975 -42.05 -28.02 23.45
C GLY A 975 -43.34 -28.33 24.23
N ASP A 976 -43.23 -29.17 25.26
CA ASP A 976 -44.28 -29.40 26.26
C ASP A 976 -43.84 -28.99 27.67
N ALA A 977 -44.79 -28.80 28.59
CA ALA A 977 -44.51 -28.32 29.93
C ALA A 977 -43.59 -29.25 30.72
N ALA A 978 -43.77 -30.57 30.60
CA ALA A 978 -42.98 -31.55 31.32
C ALA A 978 -41.51 -31.53 30.89
N GLY A 979 -41.24 -31.45 29.59
CA GLY A 979 -39.90 -31.30 29.03
C GLY A 979 -39.24 -29.99 29.44
N ARG A 980 -39.99 -28.88 29.50
CA ARG A 980 -39.48 -27.59 29.99
C ARG A 980 -39.10 -27.65 31.47
N ARG A 981 -39.93 -28.26 32.33
CA ARG A 981 -39.62 -28.47 33.75
C ARG A 981 -38.42 -29.39 33.95
N ALA A 982 -38.29 -30.44 33.13
CA ALA A 982 -37.14 -31.33 33.15
C ALA A 982 -35.83 -30.58 32.79
N ALA A 983 -35.85 -29.75 31.75
CA ALA A 983 -34.69 -28.92 31.37
C ALA A 983 -34.28 -27.94 32.49
N VAL A 984 -35.26 -27.34 33.19
CA VAL A 984 -34.98 -26.51 34.38
C VAL A 984 -34.28 -27.33 35.46
N ALA A 985 -34.78 -28.52 35.77
CA ALA A 985 -34.21 -29.39 36.79
C ALA A 985 -32.77 -29.81 36.42
N GLU A 986 -32.52 -30.16 35.16
CA GLU A 986 -31.20 -30.54 34.65
C GLU A 986 -30.21 -29.36 34.74
N LEU A 987 -30.56 -28.20 34.19
CA LEU A 987 -29.69 -27.02 34.18
C LEU A 987 -29.40 -26.51 35.59
N THR A 988 -30.35 -26.64 36.53
CA THR A 988 -30.15 -26.23 37.93
C THR A 988 -29.20 -27.17 38.68
N GLN A 989 -29.08 -28.43 38.26
CA GLN A 989 -28.19 -29.41 38.88
C GLN A 989 -26.75 -29.30 38.39
N ARG A 990 -26.51 -28.72 37.20
CA ARG A 990 -25.17 -28.53 36.63
C ARG A 990 -24.49 -27.28 37.19
N THR A 991 -23.22 -27.43 37.56
CA THR A 991 -22.37 -26.30 37.94
C THR A 991 -22.11 -25.39 36.74
N SER A 992 -21.76 -24.12 37.00
CA SER A 992 -21.51 -23.16 35.92
C SER A 992 -20.32 -23.60 35.05
N ALA A 993 -19.30 -24.20 35.66
CA ALA A 993 -18.15 -24.75 34.95
C ALA A 993 -18.53 -25.94 34.03
N GLU A 994 -19.40 -26.85 34.48
CA GLU A 994 -19.89 -27.97 33.65
C GLU A 994 -20.75 -27.49 32.49
N ILE A 995 -21.49 -26.39 32.67
CA ILE A 995 -22.27 -25.76 31.60
C ILE A 995 -21.32 -25.10 30.59
N ALA A 996 -20.34 -24.32 31.05
CA ALA A 996 -19.35 -23.67 30.20
C ALA A 996 -18.54 -24.68 29.36
N ALA A 997 -18.13 -25.80 29.96
CA ALA A 997 -17.43 -26.87 29.26
C ALA A 997 -18.28 -27.54 28.17
N GLY A 998 -19.58 -27.74 28.44
CA GLY A 998 -20.55 -28.25 27.47
C GLY A 998 -20.78 -27.27 26.31
N LEU A 999 -20.85 -25.97 26.61
CA LEU A 999 -21.01 -24.95 25.56
C LEU A 999 -19.85 -24.96 24.57
N SER A 1000 -18.60 -25.06 25.04
CA SER A 1000 -17.45 -25.12 24.14
C SER A 1000 -17.49 -26.33 23.18
N THR A 1001 -18.10 -27.44 23.60
CA THR A 1001 -18.21 -28.67 22.80
C THR A 1001 -19.41 -28.68 21.85
N ASP A 1002 -20.55 -28.13 22.26
CA ASP A 1002 -21.82 -28.21 21.51
C ASP A 1002 -22.05 -27.05 20.51
N SER A 1003 -21.36 -25.91 20.68
CA SER A 1003 -21.64 -24.67 19.93
C SER A 1003 -20.61 -24.28 18.86
N GLY A 1004 -19.43 -24.89 18.89
CA GLY A 1004 -18.29 -24.43 18.10
C GLY A 1004 -17.70 -23.06 18.53
N TYR A 1005 -18.04 -22.54 19.71
CA TYR A 1005 -17.38 -21.35 20.30
C TYR A 1005 -15.91 -21.66 20.65
N THR A 1006 -14.99 -21.41 19.71
CA THR A 1006 -13.54 -21.55 19.93
C THR A 1006 -12.98 -20.49 20.89
N GLU A 1007 -13.62 -19.32 20.96
CA GLU A 1007 -13.23 -18.19 21.81
C GLU A 1007 -13.43 -18.47 23.32
N LEU A 1008 -14.34 -19.37 23.70
CA LEU A 1008 -14.51 -19.80 25.10
C LEU A 1008 -13.28 -20.52 25.66
N GLY A 1009 -12.48 -21.15 24.79
CA GLY A 1009 -11.22 -21.82 25.16
C GLY A 1009 -10.07 -20.86 25.46
N GLU A 1010 -10.23 -19.58 25.14
CA GLU A 1010 -9.23 -18.52 25.36
C GLU A 1010 -9.49 -17.75 26.68
N LEU A 1011 -10.65 -17.98 27.30
CA LEU A 1011 -11.02 -17.35 28.57
C LEU A 1011 -10.39 -18.07 29.76
N ASP A 1012 -10.04 -17.30 30.78
CA ASP A 1012 -9.70 -17.89 32.08
C ASP A 1012 -10.90 -18.60 32.71
N ALA A 1013 -10.63 -19.47 33.68
CA ALA A 1013 -11.64 -20.29 34.32
C ALA A 1013 -12.76 -19.47 34.98
N GLU A 1014 -12.47 -18.27 35.48
CA GLU A 1014 -13.45 -17.41 36.15
C GLU A 1014 -14.45 -16.83 35.14
N ARG A 1015 -13.96 -16.36 33.99
CA ARG A 1015 -14.81 -15.83 32.90
C ARG A 1015 -15.62 -16.93 32.23
N ALA A 1016 -15.02 -18.10 32.00
CA ALA A 1016 -15.74 -19.27 31.49
C ALA A 1016 -16.87 -19.67 32.45
N GLU A 1017 -16.60 -19.71 33.76
CA GLU A 1017 -17.61 -20.00 34.77
C GLU A 1017 -18.73 -18.94 34.80
N HIS A 1018 -18.39 -17.66 34.61
CA HIS A 1018 -19.37 -16.59 34.55
C HIS A 1018 -20.32 -16.74 33.34
N ILE A 1019 -19.81 -17.07 32.15
CA ILE A 1019 -20.65 -17.37 30.97
C ILE A 1019 -21.53 -18.59 31.21
N GLY A 1020 -21.01 -19.63 31.86
CA GLY A 1020 -21.81 -20.79 32.25
C GLY A 1020 -22.94 -20.43 33.23
N ALA A 1021 -22.70 -19.45 34.12
CA ALA A 1021 -23.72 -18.94 35.04
C ALA A 1021 -24.79 -18.12 34.33
N ALA A 1022 -24.39 -17.25 33.39
CA ALA A 1022 -25.27 -16.45 32.54
C ALA A 1022 -26.17 -17.37 31.69
N TYR A 1023 -25.57 -18.34 31.01
CA TYR A 1023 -26.30 -19.33 30.20
C TYR A 1023 -27.34 -20.08 31.03
N ARG A 1024 -26.96 -20.54 32.23
CA ARG A 1024 -27.89 -21.22 33.15
C ARG A 1024 -29.05 -20.32 33.52
N HIS A 1025 -28.76 -19.06 33.89
CA HIS A 1025 -29.78 -18.09 34.28
C HIS A 1025 -30.81 -17.86 33.17
N ASP A 1026 -30.35 -17.60 31.96
CA ASP A 1026 -31.22 -17.30 30.81
C ASP A 1026 -32.07 -18.50 30.39
N CYS A 1027 -31.44 -19.68 30.27
CA CYS A 1027 -32.16 -20.89 29.88
C CYS A 1027 -33.17 -21.30 30.96
N VAL A 1028 -32.80 -21.26 32.25
CA VAL A 1028 -33.74 -21.56 33.34
C VAL A 1028 -34.91 -20.57 33.34
N SER A 1029 -34.64 -19.29 33.14
CA SER A 1029 -35.67 -18.24 33.07
C SER A 1029 -36.63 -18.49 31.91
N ALA A 1030 -36.10 -18.76 30.71
CA ALA A 1030 -36.90 -19.02 29.52
C ALA A 1030 -37.72 -20.32 29.64
N HIS A 1031 -37.11 -21.41 30.11
CA HIS A 1031 -37.82 -22.68 30.30
C HIS A 1031 -38.93 -22.59 31.35
N ARG A 1032 -38.70 -21.85 32.46
CA ARG A 1032 -39.77 -21.58 33.45
C ARG A 1032 -40.91 -20.81 32.82
N TYR A 1033 -40.62 -19.74 32.10
CA TYR A 1033 -41.63 -18.96 31.40
C TYR A 1033 -42.47 -19.83 30.44
N PHE A 1034 -41.83 -20.65 29.60
CA PHE A 1034 -42.57 -21.53 28.70
C PHE A 1034 -43.36 -22.62 29.41
N ALA A 1035 -42.82 -23.22 30.49
CA ALA A 1035 -43.56 -24.20 31.28
C ALA A 1035 -44.81 -23.59 31.90
N ASP A 1036 -44.67 -22.41 32.50
CA ASP A 1036 -45.77 -21.70 33.15
C ASP A 1036 -46.82 -21.28 32.11
N ALA A 1037 -46.40 -20.78 30.94
CA ALA A 1037 -47.29 -20.41 29.83
C ALA A 1037 -48.01 -21.63 29.20
N LEU A 1038 -47.42 -22.82 29.24
CA LEU A 1038 -48.05 -24.05 28.75
C LEU A 1038 -49.04 -24.65 29.78
N GLU A 1039 -48.72 -24.57 31.08
CA GLU A 1039 -49.57 -25.05 32.17
C GLU A 1039 -50.75 -24.11 32.44
N SER A 1040 -50.53 -22.81 32.27
CA SER A 1040 -51.54 -21.75 32.42
C SER A 1040 -51.48 -20.79 31.22
N PRO A 1041 -52.05 -21.20 30.07
CA PRO A 1041 -52.04 -20.37 28.86
C PRO A 1041 -52.67 -19.00 29.09
N PRO A 1042 -52.14 -17.93 28.46
CA PRO A 1042 -52.68 -16.60 28.60
C PRO A 1042 -54.12 -16.56 28.07
N ALA A 1043 -54.99 -15.85 28.78
CA ALA A 1043 -56.42 -15.74 28.41
C ALA A 1043 -56.63 -15.07 27.05
N VAL A 1044 -55.68 -14.23 26.62
CA VAL A 1044 -55.64 -13.59 25.31
C VAL A 1044 -54.34 -14.00 24.62
N LYS A 1045 -54.46 -14.59 23.44
CA LYS A 1045 -53.30 -14.95 22.61
C LYS A 1045 -52.69 -13.68 22.00
N LEU A 1046 -51.40 -13.75 21.70
CA LEU A 1046 -50.72 -12.67 20.98
C LEU A 1046 -51.35 -12.53 19.58
N SER A 1047 -51.90 -11.35 19.29
CA SER A 1047 -52.50 -11.07 17.97
C SER A 1047 -51.46 -10.69 16.92
N ALA A 1048 -50.26 -10.27 17.35
CA ALA A 1048 -49.13 -10.06 16.44
C ALA A 1048 -48.70 -11.40 15.84
N PRO A 1049 -48.44 -11.46 14.52
CA PRO A 1049 -47.98 -12.69 13.89
C PRO A 1049 -46.61 -13.10 14.43
N VAL A 1050 -46.43 -14.42 14.58
CA VAL A 1050 -45.18 -15.04 15.04
C VAL A 1050 -44.53 -15.79 13.89
N THR A 1051 -43.28 -15.47 13.57
CA THR A 1051 -42.48 -16.24 12.62
C THR A 1051 -41.43 -17.03 13.36
N VAL A 1052 -41.51 -18.35 13.28
CA VAL A 1052 -40.47 -19.25 13.79
C VAL A 1052 -39.35 -19.30 12.77
N VAL A 1053 -38.14 -18.93 13.16
CA VAL A 1053 -36.97 -18.88 12.26
C VAL A 1053 -35.98 -19.97 12.66
N VAL A 1054 -35.70 -20.92 11.77
CA VAL A 1054 -34.83 -22.09 12.06
C VAL A 1054 -33.84 -22.31 10.93
N ALA A 1055 -32.71 -22.95 11.22
CA ALA A 1055 -31.78 -23.44 10.20
C ALA A 1055 -32.00 -24.95 9.99
N ALA A 1056 -31.98 -25.40 8.73
CA ALA A 1056 -32.26 -26.81 8.40
C ALA A 1056 -31.27 -27.80 9.03
N ASP A 1057 -30.06 -27.35 9.36
CA ASP A 1057 -28.97 -28.12 9.99
C ASP A 1057 -28.90 -27.95 11.53
N ASP A 1058 -29.84 -27.24 12.16
CA ASP A 1058 -29.88 -27.09 13.62
C ASP A 1058 -30.47 -28.35 14.31
N PRO A 1059 -29.66 -29.13 15.04
CA PRO A 1059 -30.14 -30.35 15.70
C PRO A 1059 -31.18 -30.07 16.80
N PHE A 1060 -31.17 -28.87 17.39
CA PHE A 1060 -32.10 -28.50 18.46
C PHE A 1060 -33.50 -28.13 17.93
N THR A 1061 -33.61 -27.85 16.64
CA THR A 1061 -34.87 -27.52 15.98
C THR A 1061 -35.22 -28.46 14.83
N ALA A 1062 -34.61 -29.66 14.78
CA ALA A 1062 -34.83 -30.66 13.72
C ALA A 1062 -36.30 -31.08 13.51
N GLU A 1063 -37.15 -30.97 14.53
CA GLU A 1063 -38.60 -31.24 14.44
C GLU A 1063 -39.45 -30.03 14.01
N SER A 1064 -38.82 -28.93 13.58
CA SER A 1064 -39.45 -27.64 13.28
C SER A 1064 -40.59 -27.76 12.28
N ALA A 1065 -40.41 -28.56 11.21
CA ALA A 1065 -41.41 -28.80 10.16
C ALA A 1065 -42.79 -29.25 10.71
N HIS A 1066 -42.81 -29.90 11.87
CA HIS A 1066 -44.03 -30.39 12.50
C HIS A 1066 -44.43 -29.59 13.75
N ARG A 1067 -43.45 -29.03 14.47
CA ARG A 1067 -43.67 -28.45 15.81
C ARG A 1067 -43.68 -26.94 15.88
N TYR A 1068 -43.36 -26.24 14.80
CA TYR A 1068 -43.49 -24.78 14.77
C TYR A 1068 -44.93 -24.31 15.10
N ARG A 1069 -45.95 -25.14 14.80
CA ARG A 1069 -47.36 -24.82 15.10
C ARG A 1069 -47.72 -24.91 16.57
N ASP A 1070 -46.88 -25.51 17.43
CA ASP A 1070 -47.13 -25.57 18.87
C ASP A 1070 -47.28 -24.16 19.47
N TRP A 1071 -46.62 -23.17 18.87
CA TRP A 1071 -46.75 -21.75 19.20
C TRP A 1071 -48.16 -21.17 19.01
N GLN A 1072 -49.07 -21.85 18.28
CA GLN A 1072 -50.48 -21.45 18.17
C GLN A 1072 -51.24 -21.51 19.51
N SER A 1073 -50.67 -22.17 20.52
CA SER A 1073 -51.18 -22.10 21.90
C SER A 1073 -51.03 -20.71 22.51
N LEU A 1074 -50.03 -19.93 22.08
CA LEU A 1074 -49.66 -18.61 22.63
C LEU A 1074 -49.91 -17.44 21.65
N ALA A 1075 -49.98 -17.70 20.34
CA ALA A 1075 -50.22 -16.68 19.32
C ALA A 1075 -51.32 -17.09 18.32
N GLU A 1076 -52.00 -16.11 17.74
CA GLU A 1076 -53.10 -16.35 16.78
C GLU A 1076 -52.59 -16.80 15.40
N HIS A 1077 -51.47 -16.23 14.95
CA HIS A 1077 -50.88 -16.49 13.64
C HIS A 1077 -49.43 -16.93 13.79
N VAL A 1078 -49.09 -18.08 13.22
CA VAL A 1078 -47.74 -18.65 13.26
C VAL A 1078 -47.31 -19.15 11.89
N ASP A 1079 -46.16 -18.67 11.41
CA ASP A 1079 -45.50 -19.15 10.20
C ASP A 1079 -44.05 -19.61 10.47
N LEU A 1080 -43.47 -20.32 9.52
CA LEU A 1080 -42.12 -20.89 9.59
C LEU A 1080 -41.27 -20.28 8.49
N TYR A 1081 -40.08 -19.79 8.85
CA TYR A 1081 -39.03 -19.38 7.93
C TYR A 1081 -37.82 -20.26 8.19
N GLU A 1082 -37.47 -21.11 7.22
CA GLU A 1082 -36.35 -22.04 7.30
C GLU A 1082 -35.18 -21.52 6.45
N LEU A 1083 -34.02 -21.37 7.08
CA LEU A 1083 -32.74 -21.08 6.43
C LEU A 1083 -32.14 -22.39 5.89
N THR A 1084 -31.35 -22.29 4.83
CA THR A 1084 -30.75 -23.47 4.18
C THR A 1084 -29.78 -24.22 5.09
N ASP A 1085 -29.03 -23.49 5.92
CA ASP A 1085 -28.05 -24.00 6.88
C ASP A 1085 -27.69 -22.86 7.87
N GLY A 1086 -26.71 -23.09 8.76
CA GLY A 1086 -26.19 -22.06 9.68
C GLY A 1086 -26.23 -22.46 11.15
N GLY A 1087 -26.83 -23.60 11.48
CA GLY A 1087 -26.92 -24.18 12.82
C GLY A 1087 -27.67 -23.31 13.83
N HIS A 1088 -27.58 -23.65 15.11
CA HIS A 1088 -28.32 -22.97 16.18
C HIS A 1088 -28.00 -21.46 16.33
N TYR A 1089 -26.80 -21.04 15.89
CA TYR A 1089 -26.31 -19.66 16.01
C TYR A 1089 -26.25 -18.95 14.66
N PHE A 1090 -27.26 -19.18 13.80
CA PHE A 1090 -27.30 -18.66 12.43
C PHE A 1090 -27.24 -17.13 12.29
N LEU A 1091 -27.46 -16.36 13.35
CA LEU A 1091 -27.18 -14.91 13.36
C LEU A 1091 -25.71 -14.57 13.08
N ARG A 1092 -24.79 -15.50 13.34
CA ARG A 1092 -23.35 -15.33 13.11
C ARG A 1092 -22.93 -15.85 11.75
N THR A 1093 -23.51 -16.97 11.30
CA THR A 1093 -23.10 -17.71 10.10
C THR A 1093 -23.92 -17.33 8.86
N ARG A 1094 -25.18 -16.92 9.04
CA ARG A 1094 -26.14 -16.52 8.00
C ARG A 1094 -26.93 -15.23 8.36
N PRO A 1095 -26.26 -14.13 8.78
CA PRO A 1095 -26.94 -12.89 9.19
C PRO A 1095 -27.79 -12.24 8.10
N ALA A 1096 -27.39 -12.38 6.82
CA ALA A 1096 -28.14 -11.82 5.69
C ALA A 1096 -29.46 -12.58 5.44
N GLU A 1097 -29.47 -13.90 5.57
CA GLU A 1097 -30.69 -14.70 5.45
C GLU A 1097 -31.62 -14.50 6.65
N ALA A 1098 -31.06 -14.35 7.85
CA ALA A 1098 -31.83 -13.96 9.03
C ALA A 1098 -32.48 -12.56 8.85
N ALA A 1099 -31.73 -11.59 8.31
CA ALA A 1099 -32.27 -10.28 7.95
C ALA A 1099 -33.35 -10.37 6.86
N HIS A 1100 -33.20 -11.27 5.89
CA HIS A 1100 -34.22 -11.52 4.87
C HIS A 1100 -35.52 -12.05 5.48
N ALA A 1101 -35.47 -12.87 6.54
CA ALA A 1101 -36.67 -13.27 7.27
C ALA A 1101 -37.46 -12.05 7.79
N VAL A 1102 -36.77 -11.02 8.29
CA VAL A 1102 -37.36 -9.76 8.74
C VAL A 1102 -37.95 -8.97 7.57
N LEU A 1103 -37.18 -8.78 6.49
CA LEU A 1103 -37.60 -7.99 5.33
C LEU A 1103 -38.77 -8.63 4.58
N ARG A 1104 -38.75 -9.95 4.37
CA ARG A 1104 -39.82 -10.69 3.68
C ARG A 1104 -41.13 -10.58 4.45
N ALA A 1105 -41.07 -10.64 5.78
CA ALA A 1105 -42.25 -10.57 6.63
C ALA A 1105 -42.86 -9.16 6.68
N ALA A 1106 -42.10 -8.11 6.35
CA ALA A 1106 -42.59 -6.73 6.21
C ALA A 1106 -43.45 -6.53 4.94
N VAL A 1107 -43.42 -7.47 3.97
CA VAL A 1107 -44.08 -7.37 2.65
C VAL A 1107 -45.43 -8.12 2.60
N LEU A 1108 -45.97 -8.60 3.73
CA LEU A 1108 -47.29 -9.24 3.70
C LEU A 1108 -48.41 -8.25 3.35
N PRO A 1109 -49.37 -8.62 2.47
CA PRO A 1109 -50.39 -7.69 2.00
C PRO A 1109 -51.27 -7.24 3.17
N ALA A 1110 -51.59 -5.95 3.20
CA ALA A 1110 -52.73 -5.46 3.96
C ALA A 1110 -53.95 -6.34 3.61
N SER A 1111 -54.59 -6.89 4.64
CA SER A 1111 -55.79 -7.69 4.51
C SER A 1111 -56.86 -6.94 3.73
N SER A 1112 -57.16 -7.43 2.53
CA SER A 1112 -58.46 -7.35 1.85
C SER A 1112 -58.65 -8.60 1.01
#